data_AF-A0A409VEG1-F1
#
_entry.id   AF-A0A409VEG1-F1
#
_cell.length_a   1.000
_cell.length_b   1.000
_cell.length_c   1.000
_cell.angle_alpha   90.00
_cell.angle_beta   90.00
_cell.angle_gamma   90.00
#
_symmetry.space_group_name_H-M   'P 1'
#
loop_
_entity.id
_entity.type
_entity.pdbx_description
1 polymer ?
#
loop_
_entity_poly.entity_id
_entity_poly.type
_entity_poly.pdbx_seq_one_letter_code
_entity_poly.pdbx_strand_id
1 'polypeptide(L)'
;MTPDQLYPLEVNPKTLEPFLRLRKRKNIILTPPRWEDAPHFVPLFNDPRVYEGLLRPPLPYTLKDGEDWLQLTKPNTDALLQELKDAQGSDSLKIIDGCPVSSIREVKEDGTDILFLGSIAITRCTFPELIDTDSVDWEHKEEKAAANEKLEVGDPNIIWSIGVPSALKLAGGGTRLRTASNTRTGLQYELSDDSEATKAIAALGYIINEDDSPVCNTSAMLDHNNWQPLERNPDTQELFLRLRKRRDMIITPPRPEDVDNLFKTLNDPRVYNWMETTPKPYLRGARMFFMSEKKSSGHNYAEHAKAAWSESQKSADDAIKELEKASREHPPKLVDVCPFRFVRKVHGDGTDEFVGYVIVCKCPHGELMDTDTVDWERKAENEAKNASKLPGDPTIVWTVRGMVPLPCSFSHSKTCYLLLFTMLDHTKWHPLEKNPVTNEFFLRLRKHRDIVITPSRPEDVNSFLETLNDPRVYHWLSSTPHPYLPGTRYLINVKAGETLTYIPPEHAEASWAKSKTRSDEAFEELEEASRQDPTSLVNTCPVGILRKVREDGTDEFVGEFKMGRTPHGELLNTDTVDWENKAENEAENARKENGNPTIIWSIGNFIAPKFHGQGIMTDVIDTILHDWAVPRMGARHFIVGAFEENLGSRRVFEKNGFRTVRVIQKFKEIRGEWRKMRACIVSPSTMFDHTKWHPLERNPVTNELFLRLRKHEDIIMTPPRPEDVDNFLETMNDPRVYHWSVSTLHPYLREHAEATWAESKKRADGALADLEEASLVDPPRLVNSCPVQILRKVREDGTDEFVGNFKIRRCPHGEILNTDTVDWEHKAENEAENARKELGDPTIIWSISYFVVPKFHGQGIMTNAVDTILHDWALPHMGARHFIVGAFDENVASRRVFEKNGFHTVRIIEKSKPFTPPMANPQLYPLEVNPKTGEPFLRLRNHKNIILTPPRMEDAPVLVSFLNDPRICDCLSGPPYPYTLEHAEFWLKMIKSFSDGVLRELEEGRDKPEPKTVGDCPVRYIREVQEDGTDIFIGDASFVRSISGELMGPEGPEKIDWENKQKREEENNKLPVGDPNILWSFGDFLAPSHHRRGIMTDAFATLLHEWGIPRMAIRRMWVIAFTTNTGSVKVFQKNGFKVIATHENHHEAKGKMRSIHLLEWKYGTK
;
A
#
# COMPACT_ATOMS: atom_id res chain seq x y z
N MET A 1 43.18 12.41 32.66
CA MET A 1 42.22 13.46 32.24
C MET A 1 40.92 13.11 32.94
N THR A 2 40.34 14.02 33.72
CA THR A 2 39.01 13.81 34.30
C THR A 2 37.99 13.73 33.16
N PRO A 3 37.15 12.69 33.10
CA PRO A 3 36.15 12.56 32.05
C PRO A 3 35.13 13.71 32.13
N ASP A 4 34.76 14.25 30.97
CA ASP A 4 33.67 15.21 30.86
C ASP A 4 32.35 14.49 31.13
N GLN A 5 31.67 14.85 32.21
CA GLN A 5 30.42 14.22 32.64
C GLN A 5 29.26 14.49 31.67
N LEU A 6 29.38 15.48 30.79
CA LEU A 6 28.39 15.75 29.77
C LEU A 6 28.62 14.95 28.49
N TYR A 7 29.76 14.27 28.30
CA TYR A 7 29.98 13.43 27.12
C TYR A 7 28.95 12.27 27.07
N PRO A 8 28.28 12.01 25.93
CA PRO A 8 28.52 12.51 24.57
C PRO A 8 27.63 13.70 24.13
N LEU A 9 27.04 14.45 25.07
CA LEU A 9 26.23 15.62 24.77
C LEU A 9 27.11 16.76 24.22
N GLU A 10 26.68 17.35 23.12
CA GLU A 10 27.21 18.60 22.60
C GLU A 10 26.54 19.77 23.33
N VAL A 11 27.19 20.93 23.43
CA VAL A 11 26.59 22.14 24.01
C VAL A 11 26.28 23.13 22.91
N ASN A 12 25.04 23.62 22.87
CA ASN A 12 24.67 24.64 21.91
C ASN A 12 25.40 25.95 22.26
N PRO A 13 26.19 26.53 21.35
CA PRO A 13 27.01 27.71 21.68
C PRO A 13 26.17 28.98 21.94
N LYS A 14 24.91 29.03 21.48
CA LYS A 14 24.00 30.16 21.68
C LYS A 14 23.14 30.00 22.94
N THR A 15 22.53 28.83 23.14
CA THR A 15 21.61 28.60 24.27
C THR A 15 22.29 28.00 25.49
N LEU A 16 23.53 27.53 25.36
CA LEU A 16 24.29 26.76 26.36
C LEU A 16 23.58 25.47 26.79
N GLU A 17 22.55 25.06 26.05
CA GLU A 17 21.76 23.86 26.31
C GLU A 17 22.52 22.63 25.81
N PRO A 18 22.65 21.58 26.63
CA PRO A 18 23.22 20.31 26.17
C PRO A 18 22.24 19.62 25.21
N PHE A 19 22.76 18.98 24.18
CA PHE A 19 21.97 18.22 23.22
C PHE A 19 22.72 16.99 22.71
N LEU A 20 21.99 15.98 22.26
CA LEU A 20 22.57 14.81 21.61
C LEU A 20 22.23 14.79 20.13
N ARG A 21 23.23 14.77 19.25
CA ARG A 21 23.02 14.71 17.81
C ARG A 21 22.87 13.27 17.32
N LEU A 22 21.89 13.02 16.45
CA LEU A 22 21.74 11.70 15.84
C LEU A 22 22.87 11.44 14.82
N ARG A 23 23.46 10.23 14.88
CA ARG A 23 24.61 9.85 14.04
C ARG A 23 24.32 9.88 12.53
N LYS A 24 23.10 9.50 12.11
CA LYS A 24 22.72 9.38 10.70
C LYS A 24 22.04 10.63 10.11
N ARG A 25 21.31 11.38 10.93
CA ARG A 25 20.58 12.59 10.53
C ARG A 25 21.03 13.77 11.38
N LYS A 26 22.03 14.50 10.89
CA LYS A 26 22.72 15.55 11.65
C LYS A 26 21.84 16.77 11.97
N ASN A 27 20.75 16.96 11.23
CA ASN A 27 19.73 17.97 11.47
C ASN A 27 18.78 17.62 12.62
N ILE A 28 18.78 16.38 13.14
CA ILE A 28 17.93 15.99 14.27
C ILE A 28 18.77 15.88 15.54
N ILE A 29 18.30 16.54 16.60
CA ILE A 29 18.93 16.57 17.91
C ILE A 29 17.92 16.17 19.01
N LEU A 30 18.43 15.65 20.12
CA LEU A 30 17.69 15.48 21.36
C LEU A 30 18.09 16.57 22.35
N THR A 31 17.12 17.28 22.91
CA THR A 31 17.37 18.32 23.92
C THR A 31 16.60 18.00 25.22
N PRO A 32 16.88 18.71 26.31
CA PRO A 32 16.01 18.78 27.46
C PRO A 32 14.59 19.29 27.07
N PRO A 33 13.55 18.89 27.83
CA PRO A 33 12.21 19.41 27.64
C PRO A 33 12.11 20.88 28.07
N ARG A 34 11.26 21.64 27.37
CA ARG A 34 11.04 23.08 27.59
C ARG A 34 9.59 23.33 27.97
N TRP A 35 9.34 24.38 28.74
CA TRP A 35 7.97 24.77 29.09
C TRP A 35 7.16 25.16 27.85
N GLU A 36 7.81 25.75 26.84
CA GLU A 36 7.18 26.07 25.55
C GLU A 36 6.85 24.85 24.68
N ASP A 37 7.18 23.62 25.10
CA ASP A 37 6.82 22.41 24.34
C ASP A 37 5.32 22.08 24.47
N ALA A 38 4.64 22.55 25.54
CA ALA A 38 3.25 22.17 25.84
C ALA A 38 2.26 22.42 24.69
N PRO A 39 2.26 23.59 24.01
CA PRO A 39 1.36 23.85 22.89
C PRO A 39 1.62 22.95 21.67
N HIS A 40 2.84 22.42 21.52
CA HIS A 40 3.18 21.50 20.42
C HIS A 40 2.65 20.09 20.64
N PHE A 41 2.38 19.69 21.89
CA PHE A 41 1.79 18.39 22.19
C PHE A 41 0.33 18.31 21.75
N VAL A 42 -0.43 19.40 21.88
CA VAL A 42 -1.88 19.41 21.59
C VAL A 42 -2.21 18.91 20.17
N PRO A 43 -1.64 19.46 19.08
CA PRO A 43 -1.91 18.93 17.74
C PRO A 43 -1.33 17.52 17.53
N LEU A 44 -0.18 17.19 18.13
CA LEU A 44 0.46 15.88 17.98
C LEU A 44 -0.34 14.76 18.67
N PHE A 45 -0.76 14.95 19.92
CA PHE A 45 -1.48 13.94 20.71
C PHE A 45 -2.99 13.89 20.41
N ASN A 46 -3.52 14.82 19.61
CA ASN A 46 -4.87 14.71 19.03
C ASN A 46 -4.85 14.20 17.58
N ASP A 47 -3.67 13.92 17.02
CA ASP A 47 -3.55 13.27 15.71
C ASP A 47 -3.81 11.76 15.88
N PRO A 48 -4.79 11.17 15.17
CA PRO A 48 -5.09 9.73 15.22
C PRO A 48 -3.87 8.86 14.97
N ARG A 49 -2.98 9.29 14.06
CA ARG A 49 -1.73 8.58 13.72
C ARG A 49 -0.78 8.46 14.92
N VAL A 50 -0.95 9.31 15.93
CA VAL A 50 -0.15 9.34 17.15
C VAL A 50 -0.93 8.73 18.31
N TYR A 51 -2.15 9.20 18.62
CA TYR A 51 -2.84 8.78 19.83
C TYR A 51 -3.35 7.33 19.80
N GLU A 52 -3.63 6.77 18.62
CA GLU A 52 -3.99 5.35 18.49
C GLU A 52 -2.82 4.43 18.84
N GLY A 53 -1.59 4.91 18.66
CA GLY A 53 -0.36 4.24 19.07
C GLY A 53 0.00 4.41 20.54
N LEU A 54 -0.76 5.21 21.31
CA LEU A 54 -0.47 5.54 22.70
C LEU A 54 -1.39 4.80 23.67
N LEU A 55 -0.83 4.37 24.81
CA LEU A 55 -1.60 3.70 25.85
C LEU A 55 -2.41 4.71 26.66
N ARG A 56 -3.66 4.94 26.25
CA ARG A 56 -4.68 5.77 26.94
C ARG A 56 -4.28 7.24 27.13
N PRO A 57 -3.98 8.00 26.06
CA PRO A 57 -3.84 9.44 26.19
C PRO A 57 -5.19 10.07 26.60
N PRO A 58 -5.21 11.16 27.38
CA PRO A 58 -6.43 11.94 27.58
C PRO A 58 -6.91 12.44 26.21
N LEU A 59 -8.17 12.17 25.87
CA LEU A 59 -8.77 12.53 24.60
C LEU A 59 -10.06 13.34 24.84
N PRO A 60 -10.14 14.59 24.36
CA PRO A 60 -9.09 15.32 23.63
C PRO A 60 -7.90 15.67 24.54
N TYR A 61 -6.69 15.65 24.00
CA TYR A 61 -5.48 16.09 24.69
C TYR A 61 -5.47 17.62 24.76
N THR A 62 -5.47 18.19 25.96
CA THR A 62 -5.55 19.64 26.15
C THR A 62 -4.18 20.25 26.40
N LEU A 63 -4.07 21.59 26.28
CA LEU A 63 -2.86 22.31 26.69
C LEU A 63 -2.52 22.03 28.16
N LYS A 64 -3.55 21.90 29.00
CA LYS A 64 -3.40 21.59 30.42
C LYS A 64 -2.76 20.22 30.64
N ASP A 65 -3.15 19.21 29.86
CA ASP A 65 -2.53 17.87 29.92
C ASP A 65 -1.03 17.92 29.57
N GLY A 66 -0.66 18.75 28.58
CA GLY A 66 0.73 18.97 28.20
C GLY A 66 1.55 19.73 29.25
N GLU A 67 0.96 20.76 29.86
CA GLU A 67 1.55 21.50 30.98
C GLU A 67 1.77 20.59 32.20
N ASP A 68 0.76 19.77 32.55
CA ASP A 68 0.83 18.84 33.67
C ASP A 68 1.89 17.76 33.44
N TRP A 69 2.05 17.29 32.19
CA TRP A 69 3.13 16.37 31.84
C TRP A 69 4.53 17.00 31.97
N LEU A 70 4.71 18.26 31.56
CA LEU A 70 5.98 18.99 31.73
C LEU A 70 6.30 19.27 33.20
N GLN A 71 5.27 19.55 34.02
CA GLN A 71 5.44 19.72 35.47
C GLN A 71 6.01 18.48 36.15
N LEU A 72 5.73 17.29 35.63
CA LEU A 72 6.26 16.03 36.14
C LEU A 72 7.65 15.68 35.59
N THR A 73 7.92 15.99 34.32
CA THR A 73 9.10 15.48 33.60
C THR A 73 10.29 16.43 33.63
N LYS A 74 10.06 17.73 33.44
CA LYS A 74 11.14 18.71 33.34
C LYS A 74 12.00 18.81 34.61
N PRO A 75 11.44 18.86 35.84
CA PRO A 75 12.26 18.91 37.05
C PRO A 75 13.20 17.71 37.23
N ASN A 76 12.75 16.52 36.83
CA ASN A 76 13.57 15.30 36.90
C ASN A 76 14.76 15.39 35.92
N THR A 77 14.51 15.83 34.69
CA THR A 77 15.57 16.05 33.69
C THR A 77 16.56 17.12 34.13
N ASP A 78 16.07 18.22 34.71
CA ASP A 78 16.91 19.30 35.24
C ASP A 78 17.78 18.81 36.41
N ALA A 79 17.24 17.95 37.28
CA ALA A 79 17.98 17.34 38.38
C ALA A 79 19.10 16.39 37.89
N LEU A 80 18.83 15.56 36.88
CA LEU A 80 19.86 14.69 36.27
C LEU A 80 20.98 15.51 35.62
N LEU A 81 20.64 16.60 34.93
CA LEU A 81 21.64 17.52 34.37
C LEU A 81 22.46 18.21 35.47
N GLN A 82 21.83 18.58 36.58
CA GLN A 82 22.53 19.17 37.71
C GLN A 82 23.45 18.16 38.38
N GLU A 83 23.04 16.90 38.53
CA GLU A 83 23.87 15.82 39.07
C GLU A 83 25.12 15.57 38.21
N LEU A 84 24.99 15.59 36.87
CA LEU A 84 26.13 15.51 35.96
C LEU A 84 27.05 16.74 36.08
N LYS A 85 26.49 17.94 36.22
CA LYS A 85 27.27 19.17 36.41
C LYS A 85 28.02 19.17 37.74
N ASP A 86 27.38 18.74 38.82
CA ASP A 86 27.98 18.67 40.16
C ASP A 86 29.09 17.60 40.23
N ALA A 87 28.99 16.54 39.41
CA ALA A 87 30.02 15.52 39.27
C ALA A 87 31.19 15.94 38.37
N GLN A 88 31.16 17.13 37.76
CA GLN A 88 32.27 17.59 36.91
C GLN A 88 33.57 17.66 37.70
N GLY A 89 34.64 17.12 37.12
CA GLY A 89 35.94 16.98 37.79
C GLY A 89 36.12 15.71 38.63
N SER A 90 35.11 14.82 38.69
CA SER A 90 35.26 13.46 39.24
C SER A 90 36.25 12.63 38.41
N ASP A 91 36.98 11.72 39.07
CA ASP A 91 37.93 10.79 38.44
C ASP A 91 37.25 9.71 37.59
N SER A 92 35.94 9.50 37.78
CA SER A 92 35.12 8.55 37.03
C SER A 92 33.84 9.18 36.51
N LEU A 93 33.26 8.59 35.45
CA LEU A 93 31.93 8.95 34.96
C LEU A 93 30.87 8.65 36.04
N LYS A 94 29.98 9.61 36.23
CA LYS A 94 28.83 9.52 37.11
C LYS A 94 27.74 8.68 36.44
N ILE A 95 27.28 7.64 37.13
CA ILE A 95 26.13 6.85 36.72
C ILE A 95 24.88 7.58 37.21
N ILE A 96 23.91 7.80 36.31
CA ILE A 96 22.66 8.52 36.56
C ILE A 96 21.44 7.65 36.26
N ASP A 97 20.30 7.98 36.88
CA ASP A 97 19.08 7.19 36.85
C ASP A 97 18.07 7.64 35.77
N GLY A 98 18.56 7.87 34.55
CA GLY A 98 17.71 8.30 33.43
C GLY A 98 18.46 9.03 32.32
N CYS A 99 17.71 9.53 31.33
CA CYS A 99 18.26 10.28 30.21
C CYS A 99 17.96 11.79 30.35
N PRO A 100 18.97 12.67 30.37
CA PRO A 100 18.78 14.11 30.54
C PRO A 100 18.34 14.85 29.26
N VAL A 101 18.20 14.14 28.13
CA VAL A 101 17.71 14.70 26.86
C VAL A 101 16.64 13.78 26.29
N SER A 102 15.44 14.32 26.06
CA SER A 102 14.26 13.51 25.69
C SER A 102 13.44 14.12 24.56
N SER A 103 13.50 15.43 24.35
CA SER A 103 12.73 16.10 23.30
C SER A 103 13.47 15.95 21.97
N ILE A 104 12.82 15.31 21.00
CA ILE A 104 13.29 15.15 19.63
C ILE A 104 12.97 16.42 18.87
N ARG A 105 13.99 16.99 18.24
CA ARG A 105 13.81 18.22 17.49
C ARG A 105 14.65 18.28 16.21
N GLU A 106 14.18 19.09 15.28
CA GLU A 106 14.91 19.43 14.05
C GLU A 106 15.58 20.80 14.17
N VAL A 107 16.84 20.86 13.78
CA VAL A 107 17.65 22.09 13.67
C VAL A 107 17.48 22.66 12.27
N LYS A 108 16.91 23.87 12.16
CA LYS A 108 16.85 24.61 10.89
C LYS A 108 18.26 25.00 10.40
N GLU A 109 18.41 25.22 9.09
CA GLU A 109 19.71 25.50 8.43
C GLU A 109 20.45 26.73 9.00
N ASP A 110 19.72 27.71 9.53
CA ASP A 110 20.29 28.92 10.17
C ASP A 110 20.73 28.71 11.63
N GLY A 111 20.48 27.52 12.19
CA GLY A 111 20.80 27.14 13.56
C GLY A 111 20.06 27.93 14.64
N THR A 112 18.95 28.61 14.32
CA THR A 112 18.22 29.48 15.24
C THR A 112 16.90 28.94 15.75
N ASP A 113 16.30 27.96 15.07
CA ASP A 113 14.98 27.47 15.48
C ASP A 113 14.93 25.95 15.50
N ILE A 114 14.35 25.42 16.56
CA ILE A 114 14.42 24.01 16.90
C ILE A 114 12.99 23.45 16.97
N LEU A 115 12.46 22.96 15.84
CA LEU A 115 11.08 22.47 15.73
C LEU A 115 10.90 21.19 16.57
N PHE A 116 9.97 21.20 17.51
CA PHE A 116 9.61 20.01 18.29
C PHE A 116 8.96 18.96 17.39
N LEU A 117 9.53 17.76 17.33
CA LEU A 117 9.05 16.65 16.52
C LEU A 117 8.42 15.52 17.35
N GLY A 118 8.82 15.38 18.61
CA GLY A 118 8.37 14.29 19.47
C GLY A 118 9.22 14.15 20.73
N SER A 119 8.98 13.08 21.49
CA SER A 119 9.71 12.80 22.72
C SER A 119 10.09 11.32 22.80
N ILE A 120 11.26 11.03 23.37
CA ILE A 120 11.74 9.71 23.69
C ILE A 120 12.32 9.74 25.10
N ALA A 121 11.93 8.79 25.95
CA ALA A 121 12.45 8.70 27.31
C ALA A 121 13.02 7.31 27.57
N ILE A 122 14.05 7.28 28.41
CA ILE A 122 14.58 6.06 29.03
C ILE A 122 14.33 6.21 30.52
N THR A 123 13.50 5.35 31.07
CA THR A 123 13.11 5.38 32.49
C THR A 123 13.05 3.96 33.04
N ARG A 124 13.14 3.81 34.36
CA ARG A 124 12.93 2.50 34.98
C ARG A 124 11.55 1.96 34.62
N CYS A 125 11.49 0.70 34.22
CA CYS A 125 10.26 0.07 33.77
C CYS A 125 9.25 -0.01 34.91
N THR A 126 8.04 0.49 34.66
CA THR A 126 6.89 0.40 35.58
C THR A 126 6.00 -0.82 35.30
N PHE A 127 6.43 -1.66 34.35
CA PHE A 127 5.76 -2.92 33.96
C PHE A 127 6.79 -4.07 33.82
N PRO A 128 7.69 -4.30 34.79
CA PRO A 128 8.71 -5.33 34.69
C PRO A 128 8.12 -6.75 34.57
N GLU A 129 6.87 -6.95 34.95
CA GLU A 129 6.11 -8.21 34.79
C GLU A 129 5.90 -8.65 33.33
N LEU A 130 6.10 -7.74 32.36
CA LEU A 130 6.02 -8.04 30.93
C LEU A 130 7.27 -8.75 30.40
N ILE A 131 8.34 -8.80 31.19
CA ILE A 131 9.59 -9.47 30.84
C ILE A 131 9.52 -10.88 31.43
N ASP A 132 9.74 -11.88 30.58
CA ASP A 132 9.88 -13.32 30.90
C ASP A 132 8.62 -14.18 31.08
N THR A 133 7.41 -13.74 30.71
CA THR A 133 6.22 -14.62 30.76
C THR A 133 5.22 -14.44 29.61
N ASP A 134 4.65 -15.54 29.12
CA ASP A 134 3.48 -15.53 28.21
C ASP A 134 2.16 -15.20 28.94
N SER A 135 2.21 -15.03 30.27
CA SER A 135 1.07 -14.74 31.14
C SER A 135 1.42 -13.64 32.14
N VAL A 136 0.93 -12.43 31.88
CA VAL A 136 1.21 -11.25 32.71
C VAL A 136 0.59 -11.42 34.11
N ASP A 137 1.45 -11.37 35.12
CA ASP A 137 1.09 -11.41 36.54
C ASP A 137 0.60 -10.03 37.00
N TRP A 138 -0.65 -9.72 36.64
CA TRP A 138 -1.28 -8.43 36.95
C TRP A 138 -1.49 -8.20 38.45
N GLU A 139 -1.52 -9.25 39.27
CA GLU A 139 -1.75 -9.16 40.72
C GLU A 139 -0.52 -8.59 41.45
N HIS A 140 0.69 -8.90 41.00
CA HIS A 140 1.94 -8.48 41.66
C HIS A 140 2.69 -7.37 40.91
N LYS A 141 2.03 -6.70 39.95
CA LYS A 141 2.62 -5.60 39.16
C LYS A 141 3.23 -4.51 40.05
N GLU A 142 2.48 -4.04 41.05
CA GLU A 142 2.95 -2.95 41.92
C GLU A 142 4.16 -3.36 42.76
N GLU A 143 4.20 -4.61 43.24
CA GLU A 143 5.32 -5.14 44.00
C GLU A 143 6.59 -5.26 43.14
N LYS A 144 6.46 -5.75 41.91
CA LYS A 144 7.60 -5.88 40.97
C LYS A 144 8.10 -4.53 40.49
N ALA A 145 7.20 -3.57 40.20
CA ALA A 145 7.59 -2.21 39.88
C ALA A 145 8.33 -1.54 41.06
N ALA A 146 7.83 -1.70 42.30
CA ALA A 146 8.50 -1.20 43.50
C ALA A 146 9.84 -1.88 43.78
N ALA A 147 9.99 -3.17 43.44
CA ALA A 147 11.27 -3.87 43.53
C ALA A 147 12.30 -3.30 42.53
N ASN A 148 11.89 -3.05 41.28
CA ASN A 148 12.74 -2.44 40.26
C ASN A 148 13.14 -0.99 40.61
N GLU A 149 12.23 -0.22 41.24
CA GLU A 149 12.50 1.15 41.71
C GLU A 149 13.49 1.20 42.88
N LYS A 150 13.56 0.15 43.72
CA LYS A 150 14.47 0.08 44.88
C LYS A 150 15.91 -0.28 44.55
N LEU A 151 16.20 -0.75 43.33
CA LEU A 151 17.56 -1.11 42.94
C LEU A 151 18.46 0.12 42.91
N GLU A 152 19.73 -0.03 43.31
CA GLU A 152 20.67 1.09 43.31
C GLU A 152 21.04 1.50 41.88
N VAL A 153 21.27 2.79 41.65
CA VAL A 153 21.64 3.32 40.33
C VAL A 153 22.92 2.64 39.84
N GLY A 154 22.85 1.97 38.69
CA GLY A 154 23.95 1.18 38.12
C GLY A 154 23.88 -0.32 38.41
N ASP A 155 22.89 -0.80 39.18
CA ASP A 155 22.62 -2.23 39.33
C ASP A 155 22.23 -2.85 37.97
N PRO A 156 22.91 -3.92 37.52
CA PRO A 156 22.65 -4.54 36.22
C PRO A 156 21.26 -5.19 36.12
N ASN A 157 20.57 -5.41 37.24
CA ASN A 157 19.23 -5.97 37.28
C ASN A 157 18.13 -4.90 37.10
N ILE A 158 18.48 -3.61 36.98
CA ILE A 158 17.49 -2.58 36.67
C ILE A 158 16.91 -2.87 35.29
N ILE A 159 15.59 -3.03 35.27
CA ILE A 159 14.83 -3.14 34.04
C ILE A 159 14.52 -1.73 33.56
N TRP A 160 15.06 -1.39 32.40
CA TRP A 160 14.80 -0.13 31.72
C TRP A 160 13.67 -0.26 30.71
N SER A 161 12.92 0.83 30.54
CA SER A 161 11.93 0.99 29.48
C SER A 161 12.34 2.13 28.56
N ILE A 162 12.12 1.95 27.25
CA ILE A 162 12.36 2.95 26.22
C ILE A 162 11.01 3.32 25.62
N GLY A 163 10.61 4.58 25.79
CA GLY A 163 9.29 5.09 25.41
C GLY A 163 8.79 6.12 26.41
N VAL A 164 7.74 6.87 26.04
CA VAL A 164 7.13 7.85 26.95
C VAL A 164 6.28 7.08 27.98
N PRO A 165 6.52 7.23 29.30
CA PRO A 165 5.65 6.63 30.30
C PRO A 165 4.23 7.13 30.08
N SER A 166 3.27 6.20 30.00
CA SER A 166 1.86 6.52 29.82
C SER A 166 1.42 7.57 30.84
N ALA A 167 0.51 8.48 30.46
CA ALA A 167 -0.12 9.47 31.35
C ALA A 167 -0.96 8.85 32.50
N LEU A 168 -0.71 7.59 32.86
CA LEU A 168 -1.36 6.80 33.91
C LEU A 168 -1.09 7.34 35.32
N LYS A 169 -0.04 8.15 35.56
CA LYS A 169 0.18 8.78 36.87
C LYS A 169 -0.86 9.86 37.23
N LEU A 170 -1.61 10.40 36.26
CA LEU A 170 -2.65 11.41 36.52
C LEU A 170 -4.00 10.82 36.97
N ALA A 171 -4.19 9.49 36.90
CA ALA A 171 -5.41 8.82 37.36
C ALA A 171 -5.34 8.34 38.83
N GLY A 172 -4.31 8.74 39.58
CA GLY A 172 -4.15 8.47 41.01
C GLY A 172 -4.95 9.42 41.88
N GLY A 173 -6.29 9.38 41.79
CA GLY A 173 -7.17 10.32 42.47
C GLY A 173 -8.62 9.86 42.58
N GLY A 174 -8.83 8.63 43.07
CA GLY A 174 -10.07 8.18 43.73
C GLY A 174 -11.42 8.41 43.05
N THR A 175 -11.88 7.45 42.22
CA THR A 175 -13.24 6.92 42.32
C THR A 175 -13.33 5.52 41.69
N ARG A 176 -13.70 4.50 42.48
CA ARG A 176 -14.11 3.17 42.00
C ARG A 176 -15.48 3.29 41.32
N LEU A 177 -15.66 2.78 40.10
CA LEU A 177 -16.92 2.13 39.66
C LEU A 177 -16.72 1.25 38.40
N ARG A 178 -16.78 -0.06 38.64
CA ARG A 178 -17.32 -1.21 37.85
C ARG A 178 -17.03 -1.38 36.35
N THR A 179 -16.19 -2.38 36.08
CA THR A 179 -16.37 -3.52 35.15
C THR A 179 -17.40 -3.42 34.01
N ALA A 180 -16.91 -3.42 32.76
CA ALA A 180 -17.52 -4.13 31.65
C ALA A 180 -16.42 -4.71 30.74
N SER A 181 -16.61 -5.97 30.37
CA SER A 181 -15.71 -6.88 29.66
C SER A 181 -15.68 -6.68 28.14
N ASN A 182 -14.51 -6.93 27.54
CA ASN A 182 -14.23 -7.49 26.20
C ASN A 182 -15.28 -7.35 25.07
N THR A 183 -14.90 -6.77 23.93
CA THR A 183 -14.57 -7.52 22.68
C THR A 183 -13.97 -6.64 21.57
N ARG A 184 -12.80 -7.08 21.09
CA ARG A 184 -12.23 -7.10 19.72
C ARG A 184 -12.70 -6.11 18.62
N THR A 185 -11.71 -5.32 18.16
CA THR A 185 -11.12 -5.25 16.80
C THR A 185 -12.04 -5.32 15.57
N GLY A 186 -12.15 -4.19 14.88
CA GLY A 186 -12.46 -4.09 13.44
C GLY A 186 -11.51 -3.09 12.79
N LEU A 187 -10.80 -3.51 11.74
CA LEU A 187 -9.97 -2.63 10.89
C LEU A 187 -10.84 -1.52 10.27
N GLN A 188 -10.39 -0.27 10.32
CA GLN A 188 -10.90 0.81 9.48
C GLN A 188 -9.77 1.41 8.64
N TYR A 189 -10.10 1.65 7.37
CA TYR A 189 -9.26 2.24 6.34
C TYR A 189 -9.05 3.74 6.60
N GLU A 190 -7.80 4.20 6.67
CA GLU A 190 -7.45 5.63 6.65
C GLU A 190 -7.52 6.18 5.22
N LEU A 191 -8.37 7.19 5.00
CA LEU A 191 -8.29 8.13 3.89
C LEU A 191 -7.38 9.28 4.30
N SER A 192 -6.46 9.69 3.42
CA SER A 192 -5.51 10.78 3.66
C SER A 192 -6.20 12.15 3.73
N ASP A 193 -6.09 12.80 4.89
CA ASP A 193 -6.56 14.16 5.19
C ASP A 193 -5.60 15.23 4.61
N ASP A 194 -6.02 15.96 3.58
CA ASP A 194 -5.49 17.30 3.27
C ASP A 194 -6.46 18.10 2.40
N SER A 195 -7.64 18.41 2.94
CA SER A 195 -8.38 19.64 2.58
C SER A 195 -9.44 19.97 3.63
N GLU A 196 -9.63 21.26 3.94
CA GLU A 196 -10.73 21.74 4.80
C GLU A 196 -12.14 21.44 4.23
N ALA A 197 -12.24 20.98 2.97
CA ALA A 197 -13.46 20.46 2.37
C ALA A 197 -13.73 18.98 2.75
N THR A 198 -12.69 18.16 2.93
CA THR A 198 -12.80 16.75 3.37
C THR A 198 -13.41 16.64 4.77
N LYS A 199 -13.04 17.56 5.67
CA LYS A 199 -13.60 17.65 7.04
C LYS A 199 -15.08 18.08 7.07
N ALA A 200 -15.56 18.78 6.04
CA ALA A 200 -16.98 19.14 5.92
C ALA A 200 -17.84 17.95 5.45
N ILE A 201 -17.27 17.03 4.65
CA ILE A 201 -17.92 15.80 4.18
C ILE A 201 -18.04 14.77 5.31
N ALA A 202 -17.01 14.62 6.15
CA ALA A 202 -17.06 13.74 7.33
C ALA A 202 -18.14 14.16 8.35
N ALA A 203 -18.45 15.46 8.45
CA ALA A 203 -19.46 15.99 9.36
C ALA A 203 -20.92 15.72 8.94
N LEU A 204 -21.17 15.40 7.66
CA LEU A 204 -22.50 15.03 7.14
C LEU A 204 -22.70 13.52 7.02
N GLY A 205 -21.62 12.72 7.04
CA GLY A 205 -21.65 11.26 6.88
C GLY A 205 -21.53 10.42 8.16
N TYR A 206 -21.18 11.00 9.32
CA TYR A 206 -21.05 10.26 10.59
C TYR A 206 -21.98 10.81 11.70
N ILE A 207 -23.19 10.25 11.74
CA ILE A 207 -24.00 10.15 12.95
C ILE A 207 -24.08 8.65 13.26
N ILE A 208 -23.11 8.13 14.03
CA ILE A 208 -23.19 6.81 14.65
C ILE A 208 -23.51 7.06 16.13
N ASN A 209 -24.64 6.51 16.60
CA ASN A 209 -25.03 6.44 18.01
C ASN A 209 -24.24 5.33 18.71
N GLU A 210 -24.26 5.31 20.05
CA GLU A 210 -23.46 4.46 20.96
C GLU A 210 -23.69 2.92 20.86
N ASP A 211 -24.31 2.43 19.80
CA ASP A 211 -24.79 1.06 19.64
C ASP A 211 -24.45 0.56 18.21
N ASP A 212 -23.24 0.00 18.04
CA ASP A 212 -22.63 -0.44 16.77
C ASP A 212 -23.52 -1.32 15.85
N SER A 213 -24.45 -0.71 15.11
CA SER A 213 -25.20 -1.33 14.01
C SER A 213 -25.40 -0.33 12.86
N PRO A 214 -25.16 -0.71 11.59
CA PRO A 214 -25.34 0.18 10.45
C PRO A 214 -26.83 0.26 10.11
N VAL A 215 -27.56 1.11 10.83
CA VAL A 215 -28.94 1.46 10.50
C VAL A 215 -28.93 2.88 9.96
N CYS A 216 -29.15 3.04 8.65
CA CYS A 216 -29.58 4.31 8.06
C CYS A 216 -30.92 4.71 8.68
N ASN A 217 -30.89 5.40 9.82
CA ASN A 217 -32.09 5.95 10.46
C ASN A 217 -32.03 7.48 10.46
N THR A 218 -32.86 8.10 9.62
CA THR A 218 -33.06 9.56 9.55
C THR A 218 -33.76 10.15 10.77
N SER A 219 -34.05 9.36 11.81
CA SER A 219 -34.61 9.84 13.08
C SER A 219 -33.68 10.77 13.87
N ALA A 220 -32.37 10.81 13.58
CA ALA A 220 -31.43 11.65 14.33
C ALA A 220 -31.41 13.14 13.95
N MET A 221 -32.14 13.55 12.89
CA MET A 221 -32.37 14.99 12.61
C MET A 221 -33.67 15.52 13.23
N LEU A 222 -34.59 14.65 13.64
CA LEU A 222 -35.90 15.01 14.19
C LEU A 222 -36.24 14.05 15.35
N ASP A 223 -35.52 14.16 16.45
CA ASP A 223 -35.96 13.57 17.71
C ASP A 223 -37.14 14.39 18.24
N HIS A 224 -38.30 13.75 18.43
CA HIS A 224 -39.55 14.38 18.86
C HIS A 224 -39.44 15.11 20.21
N ASN A 225 -38.35 14.90 20.96
CA ASN A 225 -38.13 15.48 22.28
C ASN A 225 -37.00 16.53 22.36
N ASN A 226 -36.31 16.88 21.26
CA ASN A 226 -35.28 17.92 21.26
C ASN A 226 -35.27 18.70 19.93
N TRP A 227 -36.18 19.66 19.79
CA TRP A 227 -36.16 20.62 18.70
C TRP A 227 -34.92 21.51 18.81
N GLN A 228 -34.05 21.52 17.78
CA GLN A 228 -33.10 22.63 17.63
C GLN A 228 -33.88 23.89 17.23
N PRO A 229 -33.71 25.02 17.91
CA PRO A 229 -34.40 26.24 17.53
C PRO A 229 -33.89 26.70 16.16
N LEU A 230 -34.81 26.95 15.23
CA LEU A 230 -34.53 27.74 14.04
C LEU A 230 -33.86 29.05 14.47
N GLU A 231 -32.66 29.31 13.98
CA GLU A 231 -31.91 30.52 14.30
C GLU A 231 -32.27 31.63 13.30
N ARG A 232 -32.37 32.86 13.79
CA ARG A 232 -32.50 34.05 12.93
C ARG A 232 -31.19 34.79 12.89
N ASN A 233 -30.80 35.22 11.71
CA ASN A 233 -29.71 36.17 11.58
C ASN A 233 -30.17 37.49 12.25
N PRO A 234 -29.41 38.02 13.23
CA PRO A 234 -29.81 39.23 13.94
C PRO A 234 -30.00 40.44 13.02
N ASP A 235 -29.19 40.53 11.97
CA ASP A 235 -29.13 41.69 11.08
C ASP A 235 -30.10 41.56 9.90
N THR A 236 -30.20 40.37 9.29
CA THR A 236 -31.06 40.16 8.12
C THR A 236 -32.43 39.58 8.45
N GLN A 237 -32.64 39.14 9.69
CA GLN A 237 -33.85 38.44 10.17
C GLN A 237 -34.16 37.11 9.43
N GLU A 238 -33.24 36.67 8.57
CA GLU A 238 -33.33 35.44 7.78
C GLU A 238 -33.23 34.21 8.69
N LEU A 239 -34.11 33.23 8.47
CA LEU A 239 -34.05 31.95 9.16
C LEU A 239 -33.00 31.06 8.53
N PHE A 240 -32.21 30.38 9.35
CA PHE A 240 -31.24 29.39 8.89
C PHE A 240 -31.13 28.23 9.88
N LEU A 241 -30.60 27.11 9.40
CA LEU A 241 -30.26 25.95 10.22
C LEU A 241 -28.75 25.90 10.41
N ARG A 242 -28.29 25.91 11.66
CA ARG A 242 -26.86 25.81 11.98
C ARG A 242 -26.46 24.36 12.19
N LEU A 243 -25.33 23.94 11.63
CA LEU A 243 -24.86 22.56 11.80
C LEU A 243 -24.29 22.33 13.21
N ARG A 244 -24.81 21.33 13.92
CA ARG A 244 -24.53 21.06 15.35
C ARG A 244 -23.04 20.87 15.69
N LYS A 245 -22.27 20.25 14.79
CA LYS A 245 -20.82 19.98 14.96
C LYS A 245 -19.91 21.04 14.29
N ARG A 246 -20.46 21.89 13.41
CA ARG A 246 -19.74 22.94 12.66
C ARG A 246 -20.51 24.25 12.76
N ARG A 247 -20.25 25.00 13.83
CA ARG A 247 -20.96 26.26 14.11
C ARG A 247 -20.70 27.35 13.06
N ASP A 248 -19.63 27.20 12.29
CA ASP A 248 -19.27 28.04 11.15
C ASP A 248 -20.02 27.67 9.86
N MET A 249 -20.97 26.73 9.86
CA MET A 249 -21.73 26.33 8.67
C MET A 249 -23.24 26.42 8.91
N ILE A 250 -23.94 27.00 7.95
CA ILE A 250 -25.39 27.22 8.00
C ILE A 250 -26.08 26.76 6.70
N ILE A 251 -27.37 26.43 6.79
CA ILE A 251 -28.22 26.14 5.63
C ILE A 251 -29.31 27.20 5.55
N THR A 252 -29.39 27.87 4.40
CA THR A 252 -30.26 29.02 4.15
C THR A 252 -31.28 28.72 3.04
N PRO A 253 -32.37 29.51 2.97
CA PRO A 253 -33.19 29.65 1.78
C PRO A 253 -32.39 30.19 0.58
N PRO A 254 -32.89 30.04 -0.66
CA PRO A 254 -32.27 30.61 -1.85
C PRO A 254 -32.15 32.14 -1.78
N ARG A 255 -30.96 32.67 -2.08
CA ARG A 255 -30.72 34.12 -2.25
C ARG A 255 -30.58 34.51 -3.72
N PRO A 256 -30.90 35.76 -4.11
CA PRO A 256 -30.78 36.22 -5.50
C PRO A 256 -29.37 36.08 -6.10
N GLU A 257 -28.31 36.19 -5.29
CA GLU A 257 -26.92 36.06 -5.71
C GLU A 257 -26.44 34.62 -5.94
N ASP A 258 -27.10 33.63 -5.32
CA ASP A 258 -26.73 32.20 -5.44
C ASP A 258 -26.90 31.69 -6.88
N VAL A 259 -27.76 32.37 -7.62
CA VAL A 259 -28.11 32.10 -9.01
C VAL A 259 -26.89 32.24 -9.95
N ASP A 260 -25.98 33.18 -9.69
CA ASP A 260 -24.76 33.37 -10.49
C ASP A 260 -23.62 32.44 -10.05
N ASN A 261 -23.53 32.12 -8.76
CA ASN A 261 -22.59 31.11 -8.24
C ASN A 261 -22.94 29.71 -8.76
N LEU A 262 -24.24 29.38 -8.80
CA LEU A 262 -24.74 28.13 -9.39
C LEU A 262 -24.48 28.11 -10.91
N PHE A 263 -24.68 29.22 -11.61
CA PHE A 263 -24.39 29.31 -13.06
C PHE A 263 -22.90 29.12 -13.40
N LYS A 264 -21.99 29.72 -12.62
CA LYS A 264 -20.54 29.46 -12.73
C LYS A 264 -20.22 27.99 -12.47
N THR A 265 -20.79 27.42 -11.42
CA THR A 265 -20.57 26.02 -11.04
C THR A 265 -21.06 25.06 -12.13
N LEU A 266 -22.24 25.30 -12.72
CA LEU A 266 -22.83 24.44 -13.76
C LEU A 266 -22.14 24.55 -15.13
N ASN A 267 -21.44 25.66 -15.40
CA ASN A 267 -20.63 25.84 -16.62
C ASN A 267 -19.15 25.52 -16.40
N ASP A 268 -18.74 25.15 -15.20
CA ASP A 268 -17.40 24.66 -14.94
C ASP A 268 -17.20 23.34 -15.73
N PRO A 269 -16.18 23.21 -16.60
CA PRO A 269 -15.94 22.01 -17.40
C PRO A 269 -15.92 20.71 -16.57
N ARG A 270 -15.51 20.81 -15.30
CA ARG A 270 -15.43 19.71 -14.33
C ARG A 270 -16.78 19.26 -13.78
N VAL A 271 -17.80 20.10 -13.89
CA VAL A 271 -19.21 19.82 -13.54
C VAL A 271 -20.02 19.52 -14.81
N TYR A 272 -19.80 20.32 -15.85
CA TYR A 272 -20.40 20.26 -17.19
C TYR A 272 -20.23 18.92 -17.93
N ASN A 273 -19.17 18.17 -17.65
CA ASN A 273 -18.93 16.86 -18.26
C ASN A 273 -19.74 15.71 -17.64
N TRP A 274 -20.32 15.91 -16.46
CA TRP A 274 -21.05 14.86 -15.72
C TRP A 274 -22.57 15.04 -15.75
N MET A 275 -23.07 16.08 -16.41
CA MET A 275 -24.50 16.34 -16.56
C MET A 275 -25.01 15.84 -17.91
N GLU A 276 -25.76 14.75 -17.89
CA GLU A 276 -26.20 14.02 -19.10
C GLU A 276 -27.34 14.73 -19.88
N THR A 277 -28.11 15.61 -19.23
CA THR A 277 -29.39 16.14 -19.78
C THR A 277 -29.42 17.64 -20.04
N THR A 278 -28.31 18.36 -19.90
CA THR A 278 -28.27 19.83 -20.05
C THR A 278 -27.76 20.26 -21.43
N PRO A 279 -28.43 21.20 -22.15
CA PRO A 279 -27.95 21.69 -23.44
C PRO A 279 -26.60 22.40 -23.33
N LYS A 280 -25.70 22.15 -24.30
CA LYS A 280 -24.31 22.63 -24.30
C LYS A 280 -24.05 23.65 -25.43
N PRO A 281 -23.42 24.82 -25.15
CA PRO A 281 -23.08 25.38 -23.83
C PRO A 281 -24.33 25.86 -23.07
N TYR A 282 -24.24 25.93 -21.73
CA TYR A 282 -25.36 26.42 -20.91
C TYR A 282 -25.46 27.95 -21.03
N LEU A 283 -26.22 28.40 -22.04
CA LEU A 283 -26.40 29.82 -22.33
C LEU A 283 -27.08 30.52 -21.15
N ARG A 284 -26.66 31.76 -20.84
CA ARG A 284 -27.18 32.58 -19.73
C ARG A 284 -28.73 32.74 -19.75
N GLY A 285 -29.38 32.45 -20.89
CA GLY A 285 -30.84 32.44 -21.07
C GLY A 285 -31.56 31.08 -20.88
N ALA A 286 -30.86 29.98 -20.60
CA ALA A 286 -31.43 28.62 -20.48
C ALA A 286 -31.53 28.12 -19.03
N ARG A 287 -31.97 28.96 -18.08
CA ARG A 287 -32.11 28.57 -16.67
C ARG A 287 -33.33 27.65 -16.43
N MET A 288 -33.09 26.54 -15.72
CA MET A 288 -34.05 25.65 -15.02
C MET A 288 -34.65 24.47 -15.83
N PHE A 289 -34.05 23.28 -15.71
CA PHE A 289 -34.64 22.01 -16.17
C PHE A 289 -35.25 21.16 -15.03
N PHE A 290 -35.16 21.60 -13.76
CA PHE A 290 -35.36 20.69 -12.63
C PHE A 290 -36.72 20.68 -11.92
N MET A 291 -37.75 21.46 -12.30
CA MET A 291 -38.98 21.50 -11.48
C MET A 291 -40.36 21.62 -12.20
N SER A 292 -40.56 21.13 -13.44
CA SER A 292 -41.94 21.02 -13.97
C SER A 292 -42.20 19.79 -14.85
N GLU A 293 -43.22 19.01 -14.50
CA GLU A 293 -43.63 17.74 -15.16
C GLU A 293 -44.28 17.87 -16.55
N LYS A 294 -44.18 18.99 -17.26
CA LYS A 294 -44.84 19.13 -18.58
C LYS A 294 -43.83 19.30 -19.71
N LYS A 295 -43.73 18.25 -20.55
CA LYS A 295 -43.15 18.32 -21.89
C LYS A 295 -44.00 19.24 -22.76
N SER A 296 -43.42 20.30 -23.30
CA SER A 296 -43.95 20.95 -24.50
C SER A 296 -42.83 21.44 -25.39
N SER A 297 -42.93 21.04 -26.65
CA SER A 297 -42.13 21.47 -27.79
C SER A 297 -42.32 22.97 -28.09
N GLY A 298 -41.23 23.70 -28.28
CA GLY A 298 -41.21 24.96 -29.04
C GLY A 298 -41.24 26.26 -28.22
N HIS A 299 -40.11 26.98 -28.30
CA HIS A 299 -39.88 28.42 -28.15
C HIS A 299 -40.05 29.15 -26.79
N ASN A 300 -39.00 29.97 -26.53
CA ASN A 300 -38.74 31.00 -25.51
C ASN A 300 -38.54 30.58 -24.04
N TYR A 301 -37.35 30.01 -23.78
CA TYR A 301 -36.89 29.54 -22.47
C TYR A 301 -36.74 30.63 -21.38
N ALA A 302 -36.58 31.91 -21.74
CA ALA A 302 -36.26 32.96 -20.77
C ALA A 302 -37.44 33.42 -19.91
N GLU A 303 -38.68 33.37 -20.41
CA GLU A 303 -39.87 33.80 -19.65
C GLU A 303 -40.37 32.72 -18.68
N HIS A 304 -40.31 31.44 -19.05
CA HIS A 304 -40.63 30.33 -18.15
C HIS A 304 -39.63 30.22 -16.99
N ALA A 305 -38.35 30.55 -17.20
CA ALA A 305 -37.33 30.54 -16.16
C ALA A 305 -37.57 31.60 -15.06
N LYS A 306 -38.05 32.80 -15.43
CA LYS A 306 -38.41 33.86 -14.47
C LYS A 306 -39.65 33.49 -13.66
N ALA A 307 -40.62 32.82 -14.28
CA ALA A 307 -41.80 32.31 -13.58
C ALA A 307 -41.42 31.21 -12.57
N ALA A 308 -40.55 30.27 -12.94
CA ALA A 308 -40.15 29.14 -12.10
C ALA A 308 -39.25 29.54 -10.90
N TRP A 309 -38.36 30.52 -11.04
CA TRP A 309 -37.61 31.07 -9.90
C TRP A 309 -38.54 31.80 -8.91
N SER A 310 -39.43 32.64 -9.45
CA SER A 310 -40.43 33.36 -8.65
C SER A 310 -41.37 32.39 -7.91
N GLU A 311 -41.70 31.25 -8.54
CA GLU A 311 -42.52 30.18 -7.94
C GLU A 311 -41.75 29.36 -6.89
N SER A 312 -40.45 29.10 -7.08
CA SER A 312 -39.60 28.45 -6.06
C SER A 312 -39.35 29.34 -4.85
N GLN A 313 -39.16 30.65 -5.06
CA GLN A 313 -38.99 31.62 -3.99
C GLN A 313 -40.29 31.79 -3.21
N LYS A 314 -41.42 31.89 -3.92
CA LYS A 314 -42.76 31.89 -3.32
C LYS A 314 -43.05 30.59 -2.55
N SER A 315 -42.66 29.42 -3.06
CA SER A 315 -42.84 28.14 -2.37
C SER A 315 -41.99 28.02 -1.11
N ALA A 316 -40.76 28.56 -1.10
CA ALA A 316 -39.94 28.64 0.11
C ALA A 316 -40.54 29.63 1.13
N ASP A 317 -41.01 30.80 0.68
CA ASP A 317 -41.66 31.80 1.53
C ASP A 317 -42.97 31.28 2.15
N ASP A 318 -43.77 30.54 1.37
CA ASP A 318 -45.01 29.94 1.84
C ASP A 318 -44.74 28.76 2.80
N ALA A 319 -43.70 27.95 2.55
CA ALA A 319 -43.25 26.91 3.48
C ALA A 319 -42.70 27.47 4.80
N ILE A 320 -42.00 28.61 4.76
CA ILE A 320 -41.55 29.33 5.96
C ILE A 320 -42.75 29.85 6.77
N LYS A 321 -43.77 30.41 6.12
CA LYS A 321 -45.01 30.84 6.79
C LYS A 321 -45.77 29.66 7.41
N GLU A 322 -45.81 28.51 6.75
CA GLU A 322 -46.41 27.29 7.32
C GLU A 322 -45.62 26.74 8.50
N LEU A 323 -44.28 26.76 8.44
CA LEU A 323 -43.40 26.41 9.57
C LEU A 323 -43.63 27.32 10.78
N GLU A 324 -43.70 28.63 10.55
CA GLU A 324 -43.96 29.61 11.60
C GLU A 324 -45.37 29.44 12.21
N LYS A 325 -46.36 29.08 11.41
CA LYS A 325 -47.72 28.77 11.88
C LYS A 325 -47.78 27.44 12.64
N ALA A 326 -47.17 26.38 12.11
CA ALA A 326 -47.13 25.04 12.71
C ALA A 326 -46.35 25.02 14.03
N SER A 327 -45.30 25.85 14.16
CA SER A 327 -44.55 26.02 15.42
C SER A 327 -45.38 26.63 16.56
N ARG A 328 -46.53 27.25 16.24
CA ARG A 328 -47.45 27.89 17.21
C ARG A 328 -48.66 27.01 17.54
N GLU A 329 -48.86 25.87 16.88
CA GLU A 329 -49.94 24.91 17.12
C GLU A 329 -49.43 23.74 18.01
N HIS A 330 -50.28 23.12 18.84
CA HIS A 330 -49.92 21.97 19.68
C HIS A 330 -50.88 20.79 19.51
N PRO A 331 -50.39 19.58 19.14
CA PRO A 331 -49.00 19.28 18.74
C PRO A 331 -48.63 19.88 17.38
N PRO A 332 -47.34 20.20 17.13
CA PRO A 332 -46.90 20.82 15.88
C PRO A 332 -47.15 19.88 14.68
N LYS A 333 -47.76 20.42 13.62
CA LYS A 333 -48.02 19.71 12.36
C LYS A 333 -46.77 19.62 11.49
N LEU A 334 -46.63 18.51 10.77
CA LEU A 334 -45.59 18.33 9.74
C LEU A 334 -45.87 19.20 8.51
N VAL A 335 -44.83 19.83 8.00
CA VAL A 335 -44.83 20.63 6.75
C VAL A 335 -44.35 19.78 5.58
N ASP A 336 -44.98 19.93 4.41
CA ASP A 336 -44.75 19.07 3.23
C ASP A 336 -43.53 19.48 2.38
N VAL A 337 -42.95 20.68 2.59
CA VAL A 337 -41.86 21.22 1.77
C VAL A 337 -40.77 21.86 2.64
N CYS A 338 -39.51 21.47 2.44
CA CYS A 338 -38.37 22.06 3.14
C CYS A 338 -37.87 23.35 2.43
N PRO A 339 -37.81 24.51 3.12
CA PRO A 339 -37.35 25.77 2.53
C PRO A 339 -35.81 25.96 2.56
N PHE A 340 -35.06 25.13 3.29
CA PHE A 340 -33.61 25.26 3.47
C PHE A 340 -32.86 24.36 2.48
N ARG A 341 -32.11 24.96 1.54
CA ARG A 341 -31.47 24.22 0.43
C ARG A 341 -30.04 24.63 0.10
N PHE A 342 -29.56 25.77 0.60
CA PHE A 342 -28.26 26.34 0.24
C PHE A 342 -27.33 26.30 1.45
N VAL A 343 -26.14 25.72 1.29
CA VAL A 343 -25.15 25.56 2.36
C VAL A 343 -24.14 26.69 2.26
N ARG A 344 -23.91 27.37 3.39
CA ARG A 344 -23.01 28.51 3.51
C ARG A 344 -22.06 28.36 4.68
N LYS A 345 -20.84 28.88 4.53
CA LYS A 345 -19.85 28.99 5.62
C LYS A 345 -19.86 30.42 6.16
N VAL A 346 -19.98 30.57 7.47
CA VAL A 346 -20.01 31.85 8.19
C VAL A 346 -18.60 32.16 8.68
N HIS A 347 -18.10 33.33 8.32
CA HIS A 347 -16.81 33.85 8.75
C HIS A 347 -16.91 34.61 10.08
N GLY A 348 -15.77 34.82 10.74
CA GLY A 348 -15.71 35.45 12.07
C GLY A 348 -16.21 36.90 12.13
N ASP A 349 -16.38 37.56 10.99
CA ASP A 349 -16.95 38.91 10.85
C ASP A 349 -18.48 38.91 10.63
N GLY A 350 -19.11 37.74 10.61
CA GLY A 350 -20.56 37.56 10.40
C GLY A 350 -20.98 37.44 8.94
N THR A 351 -20.05 37.57 7.98
CA THR A 351 -20.34 37.34 6.55
C THR A 351 -20.41 35.85 6.25
N ASP A 352 -21.10 35.46 5.17
CA ASP A 352 -21.20 34.06 4.77
C ASP A 352 -20.93 33.85 3.27
N GLU A 353 -20.26 32.75 2.93
CA GLU A 353 -19.94 32.35 1.56
C GLU A 353 -20.72 31.11 1.14
N PHE A 354 -21.16 31.06 -0.13
CA PHE A 354 -21.84 29.89 -0.69
C PHE A 354 -20.85 28.74 -0.89
N VAL A 355 -21.19 27.57 -0.35
CA VAL A 355 -20.33 26.37 -0.37
C VAL A 355 -20.98 25.22 -1.15
N GLY A 356 -22.33 25.14 -1.17
CA GLY A 356 -23.01 24.06 -1.89
C GLY A 356 -24.54 24.10 -1.81
N TYR A 357 -25.19 23.13 -2.44
CA TYR A 357 -26.65 23.04 -2.55
C TYR A 357 -27.13 21.61 -2.23
N VAL A 358 -28.26 21.47 -1.53
CA VAL A 358 -28.82 20.18 -1.06
C VAL A 358 -30.25 20.00 -1.55
N ILE A 359 -30.58 18.81 -2.05
CA ILE A 359 -31.93 18.41 -2.47
C ILE A 359 -32.49 17.40 -1.45
N VAL A 360 -33.70 17.67 -0.95
CA VAL A 360 -34.43 16.78 -0.04
C VAL A 360 -35.63 16.19 -0.79
N CYS A 361 -35.73 14.86 -0.86
CA CYS A 361 -36.80 14.14 -1.58
C CYS A 361 -37.62 13.25 -0.63
N LYS A 362 -38.89 13.03 -0.97
CA LYS A 362 -39.83 12.14 -0.25
C LYS A 362 -39.60 10.69 -0.70
N CYS A 363 -39.37 9.75 0.21
CA CYS A 363 -39.07 8.35 -0.13
C CYS A 363 -40.21 7.41 0.33
N PRO A 364 -40.74 6.50 -0.51
CA PRO A 364 -41.90 5.70 -0.16
C PRO A 364 -41.54 4.25 0.26
N HIS A 365 -41.01 4.04 1.48
CA HIS A 365 -41.09 2.82 2.35
C HIS A 365 -39.88 2.71 3.29
N GLY A 366 -40.13 2.32 4.55
CA GLY A 366 -39.15 2.12 5.61
C GLY A 366 -38.73 0.66 5.82
N GLU A 367 -38.12 0.05 4.80
CA GLU A 367 -37.35 -1.20 4.95
C GLU A 367 -35.94 -0.98 4.37
N LEU A 368 -34.90 -1.28 5.17
CA LEU A 368 -33.49 -1.19 4.77
C LEU A 368 -33.21 -2.22 3.68
N MET A 369 -32.82 -1.76 2.48
CA MET A 369 -32.35 -2.65 1.42
C MET A 369 -30.86 -2.95 1.60
N ASP A 370 -30.58 -4.23 1.82
CA ASP A 370 -29.26 -4.87 1.71
C ASP A 370 -28.85 -4.91 0.22
N THR A 371 -27.62 -4.55 -0.12
CA THR A 371 -27.23 -4.15 -1.50
C THR A 371 -26.85 -5.29 -2.44
N ASP A 372 -26.90 -6.55 -1.99
CA ASP A 372 -26.18 -7.61 -2.72
C ASP A 372 -27.05 -8.55 -3.58
N THR A 373 -28.38 -8.39 -3.61
CA THR A 373 -29.23 -9.15 -4.55
C THR A 373 -30.46 -8.34 -4.97
N VAL A 374 -30.55 -7.95 -6.25
CA VAL A 374 -31.77 -7.33 -6.79
C VAL A 374 -32.56 -8.34 -7.63
N ASP A 375 -33.76 -8.67 -7.15
CA ASP A 375 -34.80 -9.37 -7.91
C ASP A 375 -35.73 -8.32 -8.56
N TRP A 376 -35.58 -8.14 -9.87
CA TRP A 376 -36.21 -7.05 -10.63
C TRP A 376 -37.69 -7.28 -10.96
N GLU A 377 -38.21 -8.51 -10.84
CA GLU A 377 -39.63 -8.80 -11.10
C GLU A 377 -40.54 -8.33 -9.95
N ARG A 378 -40.00 -8.28 -8.72
CA ARG A 378 -40.74 -7.93 -7.50
C ARG A 378 -40.97 -6.41 -7.30
N LYS A 379 -40.24 -5.56 -8.04
CA LYS A 379 -40.36 -4.10 -7.97
C LYS A 379 -41.64 -3.56 -8.63
N ALA A 380 -42.03 -4.13 -9.77
CA ALA A 380 -43.22 -3.69 -10.51
C ALA A 380 -44.54 -4.01 -9.77
N GLU A 381 -44.60 -5.13 -9.05
CA GLU A 381 -45.77 -5.48 -8.22
C GLU A 381 -45.95 -4.58 -6.98
N ASN A 382 -44.85 -4.07 -6.42
CA ASN A 382 -44.87 -3.22 -5.23
C ASN A 382 -45.22 -1.76 -5.56
N GLU A 383 -44.82 -1.26 -6.73
CA GLU A 383 -45.21 0.08 -7.20
C GLU A 383 -46.72 0.17 -7.49
N ALA A 384 -47.34 -0.92 -7.97
CA ALA A 384 -48.78 -1.00 -8.18
C ALA A 384 -49.60 -0.97 -6.87
N LYS A 385 -49.05 -1.50 -5.76
CA LYS A 385 -49.74 -1.50 -4.44
C LYS A 385 -49.72 -0.13 -3.75
N ASN A 386 -48.72 0.70 -4.01
CA ASN A 386 -48.52 1.99 -3.32
C ASN A 386 -49.35 3.17 -3.87
N ALA A 387 -49.91 3.06 -5.07
CA ALA A 387 -50.80 4.09 -5.63
C ALA A 387 -52.15 4.25 -4.89
N SER A 388 -52.39 3.47 -3.82
CA SER A 388 -53.67 3.38 -3.10
C SER A 388 -53.69 4.00 -1.68
N LYS A 389 -52.59 4.57 -1.17
CA LYS A 389 -52.52 5.14 0.20
C LYS A 389 -52.73 6.66 0.25
N LEU A 390 -53.44 7.16 1.27
CA LEU A 390 -53.83 8.58 1.46
C LEU A 390 -52.74 9.44 2.14
N PRO A 391 -52.73 10.78 1.94
CA PRO A 391 -51.76 11.68 2.58
C PRO A 391 -51.95 11.74 4.10
N GLY A 392 -50.90 11.45 4.88
CA GLY A 392 -50.88 11.51 6.35
C GLY A 392 -50.57 10.20 7.08
N ASP A 393 -50.21 9.13 6.37
CA ASP A 393 -49.79 7.85 6.97
C ASP A 393 -48.40 7.99 7.65
N PRO A 394 -48.24 7.63 8.95
CA PRO A 394 -46.99 7.75 9.71
C PRO A 394 -45.86 6.81 9.24
N THR A 395 -46.10 5.99 8.22
CA THR A 395 -45.09 5.12 7.58
C THR A 395 -44.26 5.82 6.50
N ILE A 396 -44.44 7.13 6.29
CA ILE A 396 -43.68 7.93 5.31
C ILE A 396 -42.42 8.52 5.98
N VAL A 397 -41.22 8.09 5.54
CA VAL A 397 -39.92 8.53 6.08
C VAL A 397 -39.15 9.34 5.01
N TRP A 398 -38.56 10.48 5.41
CA TRP A 398 -37.67 11.28 4.54
C TRP A 398 -36.25 10.70 4.59
N THR A 399 -35.59 10.54 3.44
CA THR A 399 -34.19 10.04 3.35
C THR A 399 -33.29 11.01 2.59
N VAL A 400 -32.06 11.20 3.09
CA VAL A 400 -30.97 11.87 2.38
C VAL A 400 -30.07 10.77 1.80
N ARG A 401 -29.93 10.70 0.47
CA ARG A 401 -29.06 9.71 -0.19
C ARG A 401 -27.67 10.29 -0.44
N GLY A 402 -26.63 9.62 0.06
CA GLY A 402 -25.24 9.80 -0.36
C GLY A 402 -24.90 8.88 -1.54
N MET A 403 -24.06 9.35 -2.47
CA MET A 403 -23.63 8.62 -3.67
C MET A 403 -22.27 7.95 -3.47
N VAL A 404 -22.16 6.68 -3.89
CA VAL A 404 -20.90 5.95 -4.10
C VAL A 404 -20.78 5.71 -5.62
N PRO A 405 -19.65 6.01 -6.29
CA PRO A 405 -19.50 5.76 -7.72
C PRO A 405 -19.00 4.34 -7.99
N LEU A 406 -19.74 3.57 -8.80
CA LEU A 406 -19.27 2.42 -9.56
C LEU A 406 -19.32 2.78 -11.06
N PRO A 407 -18.38 2.31 -11.91
CA PRO A 407 -18.45 2.52 -13.35
C PRO A 407 -19.21 1.36 -14.01
N CYS A 408 -20.38 1.62 -14.60
CA CYS A 408 -20.95 0.77 -15.65
C CYS A 408 -22.00 1.56 -16.45
N SER A 409 -21.99 1.34 -17.76
CA SER A 409 -22.75 2.07 -18.78
C SER A 409 -24.20 1.59 -18.98
N PHE A 410 -25.07 2.56 -19.31
CA PHE A 410 -26.39 2.50 -19.98
C PHE A 410 -27.71 2.46 -19.19
N SER A 411 -28.37 3.63 -19.27
CA SER A 411 -29.74 3.90 -19.74
C SER A 411 -30.94 3.83 -18.77
N HIS A 412 -31.68 4.95 -18.76
CA HIS A 412 -33.05 5.15 -18.26
C HIS A 412 -33.34 4.90 -16.77
N SER A 413 -32.97 5.85 -15.90
CA SER A 413 -33.91 6.37 -14.89
C SER A 413 -33.39 7.66 -14.25
N LYS A 414 -34.32 8.60 -14.00
CA LYS A 414 -34.08 9.91 -13.40
C LYS A 414 -33.70 9.77 -11.92
N THR A 415 -32.45 10.04 -11.55
CA THR A 415 -32.08 10.33 -10.15
C THR A 415 -30.95 11.35 -10.12
N CYS A 416 -31.16 12.47 -9.42
CA CYS A 416 -30.21 13.59 -9.31
C CYS A 416 -29.23 13.33 -8.18
N TYR A 417 -27.93 13.57 -8.41
CA TYR A 417 -26.87 13.28 -7.47
C TYR A 417 -26.13 14.56 -7.02
N LEU A 418 -25.79 14.61 -5.73
CA LEU A 418 -25.04 15.67 -5.06
C LEU A 418 -23.53 15.52 -5.40
N LEU A 419 -22.85 16.57 -5.88
CA LEU A 419 -21.41 16.56 -6.22
C LEU A 419 -20.63 17.51 -5.30
N LEU A 420 -19.62 17.00 -4.58
CA LEU A 420 -18.59 17.75 -3.86
C LEU A 420 -17.25 17.04 -4.09
N PHE A 421 -16.30 17.67 -4.79
CA PHE A 421 -15.01 17.07 -5.16
C PHE A 421 -13.90 17.43 -4.15
N THR A 422 -13.14 16.41 -3.73
CA THR A 422 -11.75 16.50 -3.26
C THR A 422 -10.81 16.27 -4.45
N MET A 423 -9.69 17.02 -4.50
CA MET A 423 -8.65 16.86 -5.53
C MET A 423 -8.00 15.47 -5.44
N LEU A 424 -8.37 14.56 -6.34
CA LEU A 424 -7.58 13.37 -6.61
C LEU A 424 -6.36 13.76 -7.44
N ASP A 425 -5.22 13.36 -6.92
CA ASP A 425 -3.89 13.70 -7.42
C ASP A 425 -3.59 12.93 -8.73
N HIS A 426 -3.82 13.60 -9.87
CA HIS A 426 -3.46 13.09 -11.20
C HIS A 426 -1.93 13.03 -11.44
N THR A 427 -1.08 13.32 -10.46
CA THR A 427 0.39 13.38 -10.65
C THR A 427 1.08 12.03 -10.80
N LYS A 428 0.41 10.91 -10.52
CA LYS A 428 1.07 9.58 -10.54
C LYS A 428 1.19 8.92 -11.92
N TRP A 429 0.74 9.58 -13.00
CA TRP A 429 0.82 9.07 -14.37
C TRP A 429 1.62 9.97 -15.33
N HIS A 430 2.33 10.98 -14.80
CA HIS A 430 3.12 11.91 -15.60
C HIS A 430 4.59 11.93 -15.13
N PRO A 431 5.58 11.94 -16.04
CA PRO A 431 6.98 12.20 -15.66
C PRO A 431 7.18 13.65 -15.13
N LEU A 432 6.16 14.51 -15.25
CA LEU A 432 6.16 15.86 -14.69
C LEU A 432 5.70 15.84 -13.24
N GLU A 433 6.56 16.32 -12.35
CA GLU A 433 6.24 16.62 -10.96
C GLU A 433 5.37 17.88 -10.90
N LYS A 434 4.48 17.98 -9.90
CA LYS A 434 3.69 19.20 -9.67
C LYS A 434 4.19 19.90 -8.41
N ASN A 435 4.49 21.18 -8.51
CA ASN A 435 4.88 21.98 -7.36
C ASN A 435 3.62 22.26 -6.52
N PRO A 436 3.58 21.85 -5.23
CA PRO A 436 2.39 22.02 -4.39
C PRO A 436 2.11 23.49 -4.02
N VAL A 437 3.10 24.37 -4.16
CA VAL A 437 3.00 25.80 -3.83
C VAL A 437 2.61 26.62 -5.05
N THR A 438 3.28 26.42 -6.19
CA THR A 438 3.00 27.19 -7.42
C THR A 438 1.96 26.53 -8.32
N ASN A 439 1.60 25.28 -8.04
CA ASN A 439 0.73 24.43 -8.85
C ASN A 439 1.26 24.17 -10.27
N GLU A 440 2.52 24.54 -10.54
CA GLU A 440 3.19 24.37 -11.83
C GLU A 440 3.75 22.95 -12.00
N PHE A 441 3.64 22.41 -13.21
CA PHE A 441 4.29 21.15 -13.58
C PHE A 441 5.75 21.39 -13.98
N PHE A 442 6.65 20.50 -13.58
CA PHE A 442 8.07 20.59 -13.92
C PHE A 442 8.71 19.22 -14.13
N LEU A 443 9.80 19.17 -14.89
CA LEU A 443 10.63 17.97 -15.05
C LEU A 443 11.93 18.14 -14.27
N ARG A 444 12.26 17.22 -13.37
CA ARG A 444 13.52 17.26 -12.63
C ARG A 444 14.63 16.55 -13.39
N LEU A 445 15.82 17.15 -13.44
CA LEU A 445 16.95 16.50 -14.11
C LEU A 445 17.42 15.24 -13.37
N ARG A 446 17.98 14.29 -14.14
CA ARG A 446 18.43 12.99 -13.63
C ARG A 446 19.67 13.10 -12.73
N LYS A 447 20.67 13.90 -13.12
CA LYS A 447 21.94 14.06 -12.37
C LYS A 447 21.96 15.32 -11.52
N HIS A 448 21.48 16.45 -12.05
CA HIS A 448 21.44 17.75 -11.35
C HIS A 448 20.08 17.96 -10.71
N ARG A 449 19.84 17.31 -9.57
CA ARG A 449 18.53 17.29 -8.88
C ARG A 449 18.05 18.67 -8.40
N ASP A 450 18.97 19.62 -8.25
CA ASP A 450 18.72 21.03 -7.93
C ASP A 450 18.23 21.84 -9.16
N ILE A 451 18.18 21.23 -10.34
CA ILE A 451 17.70 21.89 -11.57
C ILE A 451 16.41 21.22 -12.06
N VAL A 452 15.44 22.05 -12.39
CA VAL A 452 14.13 21.66 -12.92
C VAL A 452 13.85 22.37 -14.25
N ILE A 453 13.02 21.76 -15.07
CA ILE A 453 12.52 22.31 -16.34
C ILE A 453 11.07 22.71 -16.12
N THR A 454 10.76 24.00 -16.21
CA THR A 454 9.43 24.57 -15.94
C THR A 454 8.81 25.17 -17.20
N PRO A 455 7.52 25.56 -17.13
CA PRO A 455 6.90 26.43 -18.12
C PRO A 455 7.52 27.84 -18.09
N SER A 456 7.21 28.64 -19.10
CA SER A 456 7.70 30.02 -19.22
C SER A 456 6.92 30.99 -18.32
N ARG A 457 7.62 31.78 -17.50
CA ARG A 457 7.02 32.79 -16.61
C ARG A 457 7.24 34.23 -17.11
N PRO A 458 6.29 35.17 -16.91
CA PRO A 458 6.43 36.56 -17.36
C PRO A 458 7.68 37.27 -16.84
N GLU A 459 8.12 36.95 -15.63
CA GLU A 459 9.32 37.51 -14.99
C GLU A 459 10.64 37.07 -15.63
N ASP A 460 10.63 36.03 -16.47
CA ASP A 460 11.84 35.50 -17.13
C ASP A 460 12.40 36.42 -18.20
N VAL A 461 11.58 37.35 -18.72
CA VAL A 461 11.93 38.18 -19.87
C VAL A 461 13.24 38.94 -19.65
N ASN A 462 13.49 39.47 -18.45
CA ASN A 462 14.70 40.23 -18.16
C ASN A 462 15.96 39.34 -18.14
N SER A 463 15.91 38.23 -17.40
CA SER A 463 17.01 37.25 -17.31
C SER A 463 17.30 36.59 -18.66
N PHE A 464 16.26 36.36 -19.45
CA PHE A 464 16.34 35.88 -20.82
C PHE A 464 17.07 36.90 -21.71
N LEU A 465 16.65 38.18 -21.70
CA LEU A 465 17.30 39.24 -22.47
C LEU A 465 18.76 39.47 -22.07
N GLU A 466 19.07 39.43 -20.77
CA GLU A 466 20.44 39.53 -20.28
C GLU A 466 21.31 38.38 -20.83
N THR A 467 20.79 37.16 -20.75
CA THR A 467 21.49 35.96 -21.24
C THR A 467 21.71 36.01 -22.75
N LEU A 468 20.71 36.43 -23.54
CA LEU A 468 20.83 36.53 -24.99
C LEU A 468 21.78 37.67 -25.45
N ASN A 469 22.03 38.68 -24.61
CA ASN A 469 22.99 39.75 -24.89
C ASN A 469 24.42 39.43 -24.44
N ASP A 470 24.64 38.36 -23.66
CA ASP A 470 25.99 38.00 -23.23
C ASP A 470 26.86 37.58 -24.42
N PRO A 471 28.08 38.14 -24.57
CA PRO A 471 29.02 37.79 -25.65
C PRO A 471 29.29 36.30 -25.86
N ARG A 472 29.18 35.50 -24.80
CA ARG A 472 29.43 34.06 -24.82
C ARG A 472 28.23 33.26 -25.34
N VAL A 473 27.04 33.84 -25.36
CA VAL A 473 25.80 33.22 -25.82
C VAL A 473 25.37 33.80 -27.16
N TYR A 474 25.33 35.13 -27.28
CA TYR A 474 24.73 35.80 -28.43
C TYR A 474 25.40 35.37 -29.75
N HIS A 475 26.71 35.11 -29.73
CA HIS A 475 27.50 34.81 -30.93
C HIS A 475 26.99 33.56 -31.65
N TRP A 476 26.25 32.70 -30.96
CA TRP A 476 25.76 31.41 -31.43
C TRP A 476 24.27 31.37 -31.74
N LEU A 477 23.55 32.49 -31.59
CA LEU A 477 22.12 32.57 -31.87
C LEU A 477 21.87 32.89 -33.34
N SER A 478 20.96 32.13 -33.96
CA SER A 478 20.74 32.21 -35.40
C SER A 478 19.62 33.18 -35.80
N SER A 479 18.78 33.65 -34.88
CA SER A 479 17.43 34.14 -35.22
C SER A 479 17.22 35.65 -35.35
N THR A 480 18.07 36.54 -34.82
CA THR A 480 17.75 38.01 -34.78
C THR A 480 18.96 38.89 -34.40
N PRO A 481 18.93 40.22 -34.70
CA PRO A 481 20.08 41.11 -34.57
C PRO A 481 20.42 41.50 -33.12
N HIS A 482 21.71 41.68 -32.86
CA HIS A 482 22.30 42.11 -31.58
C HIS A 482 22.66 43.61 -31.64
N PRO A 483 22.59 44.35 -30.52
CA PRO A 483 22.11 43.90 -29.20
C PRO A 483 20.57 43.77 -29.15
N TYR A 484 20.09 42.83 -28.35
CA TYR A 484 18.68 42.66 -28.00
C TYR A 484 18.30 43.75 -26.98
N LEU A 485 18.08 44.97 -27.47
CA LEU A 485 17.69 46.10 -26.64
C LEU A 485 16.14 46.20 -26.55
N PRO A 486 15.58 46.47 -25.36
CA PRO A 486 14.18 46.88 -25.25
C PRO A 486 13.91 48.10 -26.16
N GLY A 487 12.96 47.98 -27.08
CA GLY A 487 12.52 49.10 -27.93
C GLY A 487 13.37 49.43 -29.17
N THR A 488 14.26 48.56 -29.65
CA THR A 488 15.12 48.86 -30.81
C THR A 488 14.57 48.34 -32.15
N ARG A 489 14.48 49.20 -33.17
CA ARG A 489 13.85 48.96 -34.49
C ARG A 489 14.87 48.52 -35.56
N TYR A 490 14.75 47.35 -36.22
CA TYR A 490 15.50 47.03 -37.46
C TYR A 490 14.83 45.99 -38.40
N LEU A 491 15.19 46.07 -39.69
CA LEU A 491 14.66 45.39 -40.90
C LEU A 491 15.07 43.91 -41.07
N ILE A 492 14.21 43.11 -41.73
CA ILE A 492 14.56 41.80 -42.31
C ILE A 492 14.31 41.82 -43.84
N ASN A 493 15.20 41.14 -44.55
CA ASN A 493 15.46 41.11 -45.99
C ASN A 493 14.22 41.07 -46.92
N VAL A 494 14.30 41.88 -47.97
CA VAL A 494 13.30 42.13 -49.03
C VAL A 494 13.58 41.14 -50.17
N LYS A 495 12.60 40.32 -50.58
CA LYS A 495 12.61 39.73 -51.93
C LYS A 495 12.47 40.88 -52.93
N ALA A 496 13.34 40.97 -53.92
CA ALA A 496 13.35 42.04 -54.91
C ALA A 496 11.95 42.23 -55.55
N GLY A 497 11.29 43.35 -55.25
CA GLY A 497 10.11 43.81 -55.98
C GLY A 497 8.87 44.21 -55.17
N GLU A 498 8.75 43.92 -53.87
CA GLU A 498 7.50 44.19 -53.12
C GLU A 498 7.65 45.24 -52.01
N THR A 499 6.57 46.00 -51.79
CA THR A 499 6.50 47.21 -50.96
C THR A 499 6.55 46.89 -49.46
N LEU A 500 7.31 47.69 -48.72
CA LEU A 500 7.55 47.62 -47.27
C LEU A 500 6.26 47.64 -46.44
N THR A 501 6.05 46.64 -45.57
CA THR A 501 5.05 46.70 -44.50
C THR A 501 5.70 46.66 -43.12
N TYR A 502 5.33 47.62 -42.27
CA TYR A 502 5.86 47.91 -40.94
C TYR A 502 5.28 46.94 -39.89
N ILE A 503 6.08 46.39 -38.97
CA ILE A 503 5.58 45.61 -37.81
C ILE A 503 5.99 46.33 -36.49
N PRO A 504 5.11 46.41 -35.47
CA PRO A 504 5.35 47.14 -34.20
C PRO A 504 6.40 46.46 -33.27
N PRO A 505 6.72 47.00 -32.06
CA PRO A 505 7.88 46.67 -31.19
C PRO A 505 8.06 45.23 -30.66
N GLU A 506 7.44 44.23 -31.27
CA GLU A 506 7.06 42.98 -30.63
C GLU A 506 7.79 41.81 -31.27
N HIS A 507 9.11 41.71 -31.13
CA HIS A 507 9.87 40.57 -31.69
C HIS A 507 10.56 39.70 -30.62
N ALA A 508 11.12 40.29 -29.57
CA ALA A 508 11.65 39.53 -28.42
C ALA A 508 10.50 39.11 -27.48
N GLU A 509 9.58 40.03 -27.16
CA GLU A 509 8.31 39.72 -26.50
C GLU A 509 7.49 38.73 -27.32
N ALA A 510 7.47 38.86 -28.66
CA ALA A 510 6.80 37.85 -29.49
C ALA A 510 7.55 36.50 -29.51
N SER A 511 8.88 36.45 -29.40
CA SER A 511 9.61 35.17 -29.29
C SER A 511 9.39 34.50 -27.93
N TRP A 512 9.28 35.28 -26.86
CA TRP A 512 8.89 34.79 -25.53
C TRP A 512 7.42 34.38 -25.51
N ALA A 513 6.51 35.19 -26.06
CA ALA A 513 5.09 34.90 -26.18
C ALA A 513 4.85 33.64 -27.02
N LYS A 514 5.59 33.45 -28.13
CA LYS A 514 5.58 32.20 -28.89
C LYS A 514 6.05 30.99 -28.08
N SER A 515 7.02 31.16 -27.18
CA SER A 515 7.47 30.09 -26.28
C SER A 515 6.38 29.74 -25.28
N LYS A 516 5.75 30.76 -24.67
CA LYS A 516 4.64 30.61 -23.73
C LYS A 516 3.41 29.98 -24.37
N THR A 517 2.95 30.49 -25.51
CA THR A 517 1.81 29.95 -26.26
C THR A 517 2.02 28.48 -26.61
N ARG A 518 3.22 28.09 -27.06
CA ARG A 518 3.54 26.66 -27.33
C ARG A 518 3.51 25.80 -26.07
N SER A 519 3.94 26.33 -24.93
CA SER A 519 3.87 25.66 -23.63
C SER A 519 2.41 25.43 -23.24
N ASP A 520 1.56 26.45 -23.39
CA ASP A 520 0.14 26.41 -23.03
C ASP A 520 -0.63 25.45 -23.94
N GLU A 521 -0.42 25.53 -25.27
CA GLU A 521 -0.99 24.60 -26.26
C GLU A 521 -0.55 23.14 -26.01
N ALA A 522 0.71 22.92 -25.60
CA ALA A 522 1.23 21.60 -25.25
C ALA A 522 0.54 21.02 -24.00
N PHE A 523 0.21 21.85 -23.01
CA PHE A 523 -0.53 21.42 -21.84
C PHE A 523 -1.98 21.10 -22.19
N GLU A 524 -2.63 21.90 -23.03
CA GLU A 524 -3.98 21.60 -23.53
C GLU A 524 -4.02 20.28 -24.31
N GLU A 525 -3.04 20.04 -25.19
CA GLU A 525 -2.88 18.78 -25.93
C GLU A 525 -2.66 17.61 -24.96
N LEU A 526 -1.78 17.77 -23.96
CA LEU A 526 -1.51 16.74 -22.96
C LEU A 526 -2.74 16.41 -22.10
N GLU A 527 -3.48 17.42 -21.66
CA GLU A 527 -4.70 17.22 -20.88
C GLU A 527 -5.78 16.52 -21.70
N GLU A 528 -5.99 16.94 -22.96
CA GLU A 528 -6.97 16.33 -23.84
C GLU A 528 -6.60 14.88 -24.17
N ALA A 529 -5.33 14.63 -24.50
CA ALA A 529 -4.80 13.29 -24.71
C ALA A 529 -5.00 12.39 -23.48
N SER A 530 -4.75 12.92 -22.27
CA SER A 530 -4.90 12.18 -21.02
C SER A 530 -6.36 11.90 -20.62
N ARG A 531 -7.32 12.72 -21.10
CA ARG A 531 -8.77 12.46 -20.92
C ARG A 531 -9.28 11.33 -21.80
N GLN A 532 -8.68 11.15 -22.98
CA GLN A 532 -9.09 10.13 -23.95
C GLN A 532 -8.40 8.78 -23.69
N ASP A 533 -7.06 8.79 -23.57
CA ASP A 533 -6.24 7.62 -23.21
C ASP A 533 -4.92 8.13 -22.60
N PRO A 534 -4.61 7.81 -21.32
CA PRO A 534 -3.37 8.20 -20.65
C PRO A 534 -2.08 7.81 -21.38
N THR A 535 -2.14 6.84 -22.30
CA THR A 535 -0.98 6.38 -23.10
C THR A 535 -0.78 7.12 -24.42
N SER A 536 -1.70 8.04 -24.75
CA SER A 536 -1.65 8.86 -25.97
C SER A 536 -0.35 9.65 -26.08
N LEU A 537 0.21 9.69 -27.29
CA LEU A 537 1.43 10.43 -27.60
C LEU A 537 1.12 11.89 -27.93
N VAL A 538 1.94 12.80 -27.40
CA VAL A 538 1.81 14.26 -27.59
C VAL A 538 2.85 14.78 -28.57
N ASN A 539 2.59 15.93 -29.18
CA ASN A 539 3.41 16.46 -30.25
C ASN A 539 4.56 17.37 -29.80
N THR A 540 4.62 17.71 -28.51
CA THR A 540 5.59 18.68 -27.97
C THR A 540 5.86 18.46 -26.48
N CYS A 541 6.86 19.15 -25.95
CA CYS A 541 7.16 19.19 -24.51
C CYS A 541 6.54 20.45 -23.88
N PRO A 542 5.74 20.31 -22.81
CA PRO A 542 5.04 21.44 -22.19
C PRO A 542 5.94 22.25 -21.25
N VAL A 543 7.21 21.84 -21.05
CA VAL A 543 8.21 22.53 -20.24
C VAL A 543 9.47 22.80 -21.06
N GLY A 544 10.15 23.92 -20.78
CA GLY A 544 11.33 24.32 -21.54
C GLY A 544 12.28 25.32 -20.87
N ILE A 545 11.89 25.92 -19.73
CA ILE A 545 12.74 26.85 -19.00
C ILE A 545 13.53 26.12 -17.93
N LEU A 546 14.86 26.24 -17.96
CA LEU A 546 15.74 25.64 -16.95
C LEU A 546 15.82 26.56 -15.74
N ARG A 547 15.60 26.01 -14.55
CA ARG A 547 15.69 26.73 -13.29
C ARG A 547 16.50 25.95 -12.27
N LYS A 548 17.36 26.65 -11.53
CA LYS A 548 18.03 26.09 -10.36
C LYS A 548 17.25 26.47 -9.11
N VAL A 549 16.77 25.48 -8.39
CA VAL A 549 16.03 25.62 -7.14
C VAL A 549 17.02 25.76 -5.99
N ARG A 550 16.81 26.76 -5.13
CA ARG A 550 17.60 27.02 -3.93
C ARG A 550 16.94 26.40 -2.70
N GLU A 551 17.69 26.24 -1.63
CA GLU A 551 17.22 25.65 -0.36
C GLU A 551 16.05 26.42 0.27
N ASP A 552 15.99 27.74 0.04
CA ASP A 552 14.91 28.63 0.48
C ASP A 552 13.62 28.54 -0.37
N GLY A 553 13.57 27.62 -1.34
CA GLY A 553 12.44 27.43 -2.25
C GLY A 553 12.35 28.46 -3.37
N THR A 554 13.27 29.45 -3.42
CA THR A 554 13.38 30.35 -4.56
C THR A 554 14.08 29.64 -5.74
N ASP A 555 13.85 30.12 -6.95
CA ASP A 555 14.49 29.58 -8.14
C ASP A 555 15.17 30.67 -8.97
N GLU A 556 16.24 30.31 -9.68
CA GLU A 556 16.94 31.20 -10.59
C GLU A 556 16.93 30.67 -12.03
N PHE A 557 16.76 31.57 -12.99
CA PHE A 557 16.83 31.26 -14.42
C PHE A 557 18.22 30.73 -14.80
N VAL A 558 18.25 29.56 -15.43
CA VAL A 558 19.47 28.88 -15.89
C VAL A 558 19.62 28.97 -17.41
N GLY A 559 18.53 28.81 -18.16
CA GLY A 559 18.57 28.75 -19.61
C GLY A 559 17.25 28.27 -20.20
N GLU A 560 17.28 27.92 -21.48
CA GLU A 560 16.11 27.40 -22.20
C GLU A 560 16.48 26.19 -23.04
N PHE A 561 15.53 25.27 -23.10
CA PHE A 561 15.48 24.13 -24.00
C PHE A 561 14.20 24.21 -24.84
N LYS A 562 14.33 23.94 -26.13
CA LYS A 562 13.24 23.88 -27.10
C LYS A 562 13.36 22.64 -27.95
N MET A 563 12.22 22.02 -28.21
CA MET A 563 12.12 20.88 -29.12
C MET A 563 10.91 21.04 -30.03
N GLY A 564 11.03 20.56 -31.26
CA GLY A 564 9.93 20.57 -32.20
C GLY A 564 10.27 19.87 -33.51
N ARG A 565 9.25 19.61 -34.32
CA ARG A 565 9.42 19.01 -35.65
C ARG A 565 10.26 19.95 -36.53
N THR A 566 11.27 19.40 -37.20
CA THR A 566 12.19 20.21 -38.01
C THR A 566 11.62 20.43 -39.41
N PRO A 567 11.74 21.64 -39.99
CA PRO A 567 11.46 21.85 -41.41
C PRO A 567 12.63 21.41 -42.30
N HIS A 568 13.74 20.94 -41.69
CA HIS A 568 15.00 20.64 -42.38
C HIS A 568 15.26 19.14 -42.57
N GLY A 569 14.23 18.36 -42.86
CA GLY A 569 14.34 16.92 -43.08
C GLY A 569 15.21 16.56 -44.29
N GLU A 570 15.29 17.47 -45.27
CA GLU A 570 16.14 17.36 -46.46
C GLU A 570 17.65 17.26 -46.12
N LEU A 571 18.06 17.76 -44.94
CA LEU A 571 19.43 17.66 -44.46
C LEU A 571 19.86 16.21 -44.12
N LEU A 572 18.95 15.23 -44.21
CA LEU A 572 19.33 13.82 -44.23
C LEU A 572 19.97 13.41 -45.56
N ASN A 573 19.61 14.08 -46.67
CA ASN A 573 19.88 13.59 -48.02
C ASN A 573 20.64 14.59 -48.91
N THR A 574 20.75 15.88 -48.55
CA THR A 574 21.41 16.91 -49.36
C THR A 574 22.39 17.80 -48.59
N ASP A 575 23.45 18.28 -49.26
CA ASP A 575 24.47 19.18 -48.65
C ASP A 575 24.11 20.67 -48.75
N THR A 576 22.92 20.96 -49.29
CA THR A 576 22.40 22.31 -49.53
C THR A 576 21.05 22.45 -48.84
N VAL A 577 20.89 23.51 -48.05
CA VAL A 577 19.57 23.86 -47.48
C VAL A 577 18.70 24.38 -48.61
N ASP A 578 17.59 23.70 -48.89
CA ASP A 578 16.59 24.16 -49.85
C ASP A 578 15.68 25.21 -49.19
N TRP A 579 16.14 26.46 -49.23
CA TRP A 579 15.40 27.58 -48.67
C TRP A 579 14.09 27.89 -49.43
N GLU A 580 13.93 27.40 -50.66
CA GLU A 580 12.73 27.65 -51.48
C GLU A 580 11.59 26.68 -51.10
N ASN A 581 11.91 25.43 -50.76
CA ASN A 581 10.92 24.41 -50.37
C ASN A 581 10.75 24.22 -48.85
N LYS A 582 11.44 25.02 -48.02
CA LYS A 582 11.35 24.95 -46.54
C LYS A 582 9.91 24.89 -46.00
N ALA A 583 9.01 25.69 -46.57
CA ALA A 583 7.61 25.74 -46.12
C ALA A 583 6.83 24.45 -46.43
N GLU A 584 7.13 23.79 -47.56
CA GLU A 584 6.50 22.52 -47.92
C GLU A 584 7.05 21.38 -47.05
N ASN A 585 8.36 21.37 -46.78
CA ASN A 585 8.98 20.38 -45.86
C ASN A 585 8.46 20.54 -44.42
N GLU A 586 8.23 21.78 -43.97
CA GLU A 586 7.59 22.07 -42.69
C GLU A 586 6.15 21.55 -42.65
N ALA A 587 5.38 21.78 -43.72
CA ALA A 587 4.01 21.30 -43.84
C ALA A 587 3.92 19.76 -43.92
N GLU A 588 4.84 19.10 -44.62
CA GLU A 588 4.91 17.64 -44.71
C GLU A 588 5.20 17.02 -43.33
N ASN A 589 6.20 17.54 -42.62
CA ASN A 589 6.54 17.02 -41.30
C ASN A 589 5.44 17.35 -40.26
N ALA A 590 4.72 18.47 -40.42
CA ALA A 590 3.57 18.83 -39.58
C ALA A 590 2.33 17.95 -39.83
N ARG A 591 2.11 17.46 -41.06
CA ARG A 591 0.98 16.58 -41.42
C ARG A 591 1.04 15.18 -40.78
N LYS A 592 2.20 14.74 -40.29
CA LYS A 592 2.37 13.40 -39.71
C LYS A 592 1.63 13.27 -38.36
N GLU A 593 0.99 12.14 -38.14
CA GLU A 593 0.32 11.84 -36.86
C GLU A 593 1.32 11.70 -35.71
N ASN A 594 0.90 12.00 -34.48
CA ASN A 594 1.73 11.89 -33.29
C ASN A 594 2.28 10.46 -33.13
N GLY A 595 3.57 10.33 -32.82
CA GLY A 595 4.23 9.03 -32.70
C GLY A 595 4.66 8.38 -34.02
N ASN A 596 4.39 9.00 -35.19
CA ASN A 596 4.91 8.49 -36.45
C ASN A 596 6.46 8.46 -36.41
N PRO A 597 7.09 7.28 -36.59
CA PRO A 597 8.52 7.12 -36.38
C PRO A 597 9.36 7.92 -37.38
N THR A 598 8.78 8.32 -38.52
CA THR A 598 9.46 9.11 -39.56
C THR A 598 9.46 10.62 -39.28
N ILE A 599 8.85 11.06 -38.17
CA ILE A 599 8.93 12.48 -37.77
C ILE A 599 10.37 12.79 -37.40
N ILE A 600 10.87 13.89 -37.97
CA ILE A 600 12.20 14.38 -37.68
C ILE A 600 12.09 15.54 -36.69
N TRP A 601 12.76 15.40 -35.56
CA TRP A 601 12.78 16.34 -34.46
C TRP A 601 14.05 17.19 -34.47
N SER A 602 13.97 18.39 -33.94
CA SER A 602 15.12 19.27 -33.72
C SER A 602 15.11 19.80 -32.29
N ILE A 603 16.31 20.10 -31.79
CA ILE A 603 16.54 20.65 -30.46
C ILE A 603 17.25 22.00 -30.62
N GLY A 604 16.74 23.03 -29.96
CA GLY A 604 17.39 24.30 -29.77
C GLY A 604 17.61 24.54 -28.28
N ASN A 605 18.77 25.08 -27.90
CA ASN A 605 19.09 25.28 -26.49
C ASN A 605 20.08 26.43 -26.29
N PHE A 606 20.01 27.04 -25.12
CA PHE A 606 21.07 27.89 -24.59
C PHE A 606 21.08 27.83 -23.07
N ILE A 607 22.21 28.20 -22.47
CA ILE A 607 22.36 28.25 -21.02
C ILE A 607 23.19 29.47 -20.63
N ALA A 608 22.84 30.11 -19.52
CA ALA A 608 23.55 31.29 -19.05
C ALA A 608 25.02 30.96 -18.75
N PRO A 609 25.97 31.86 -19.05
CA PRO A 609 27.41 31.56 -18.97
C PRO A 609 27.92 31.08 -17.62
N LYS A 610 27.29 31.52 -16.51
CA LYS A 610 27.65 31.07 -15.16
C LYS A 610 27.48 29.56 -14.94
N PHE A 611 26.71 28.90 -15.81
CA PHE A 611 26.45 27.45 -15.78
C PHE A 611 27.19 26.65 -16.85
N HIS A 612 28.07 27.30 -17.64
CA HIS A 612 28.85 26.61 -18.66
C HIS A 612 29.83 25.62 -18.03
N GLY A 613 30.10 24.51 -18.73
CA GLY A 613 31.10 23.51 -18.29
C GLY A 613 30.65 22.56 -17.17
N GLN A 614 29.47 22.75 -16.58
CA GLN A 614 28.97 21.95 -15.46
C GLN A 614 28.24 20.66 -15.90
N GLY A 615 28.04 20.44 -17.21
CA GLY A 615 27.32 19.26 -17.71
C GLY A 615 25.80 19.36 -17.62
N ILE A 616 25.25 20.47 -17.11
CA ILE A 616 23.81 20.71 -16.95
C ILE A 616 23.06 20.48 -18.27
N MET A 617 23.47 21.13 -19.37
CA MET A 617 22.78 20.98 -20.65
C MET A 617 22.93 19.57 -21.25
N THR A 618 24.00 18.84 -20.91
CA THR A 618 24.11 17.42 -21.29
C THR A 618 23.04 16.59 -20.59
N ASP A 619 22.86 16.81 -19.29
CA ASP A 619 21.84 16.16 -18.46
C ASP A 619 20.40 16.58 -18.83
N VAL A 620 20.19 17.83 -19.26
CA VAL A 620 18.90 18.29 -19.81
C VAL A 620 18.50 17.49 -21.04
N ILE A 621 19.40 17.33 -22.01
CA ILE A 621 19.10 16.56 -23.22
C ILE A 621 18.89 15.09 -22.88
N ASP A 622 19.71 14.49 -22.02
CA ASP A 622 19.55 13.12 -21.53
C ASP A 622 18.17 12.91 -20.89
N THR A 623 17.82 13.76 -19.92
CA THR A 623 16.54 13.73 -19.21
C THR A 623 15.37 13.89 -20.18
N ILE A 624 15.41 14.88 -21.09
CA ILE A 624 14.30 15.08 -22.04
C ILE A 624 14.16 13.90 -22.99
N LEU A 625 15.25 13.35 -23.52
CA LEU A 625 15.19 12.22 -24.44
C LEU A 625 14.55 11.00 -23.78
N HIS A 626 14.97 10.68 -22.54
CA HIS A 626 14.54 9.47 -21.85
C HIS A 626 13.22 9.60 -21.09
N ASP A 627 12.95 10.74 -20.46
CA ASP A 627 11.77 10.94 -19.60
C ASP A 627 10.59 11.57 -20.35
N TRP A 628 10.82 12.18 -21.52
CA TRP A 628 9.75 12.82 -22.29
C TRP A 628 9.69 12.43 -23.77
N ALA A 629 10.71 12.75 -24.56
CA ALA A 629 10.65 12.71 -26.02
C ALA A 629 10.37 11.29 -26.56
N VAL A 630 11.07 10.27 -26.05
CA VAL A 630 10.84 8.87 -26.41
C VAL A 630 9.51 8.32 -25.89
N PRO A 631 9.21 8.39 -24.57
CA PRO A 631 8.01 7.77 -24.01
C PRO A 631 6.70 8.51 -24.29
N ARG A 632 6.73 9.84 -24.40
CA ARG A 632 5.52 10.68 -24.54
C ARG A 632 5.31 11.23 -25.94
N MET A 633 6.36 11.39 -26.74
CA MET A 633 6.22 11.92 -28.11
C MET A 633 6.49 10.86 -29.19
N GLY A 634 6.97 9.68 -28.81
CA GLY A 634 7.38 8.64 -29.75
C GLY A 634 8.54 9.12 -30.65
N ALA A 635 9.34 10.08 -30.19
CA ALA A 635 10.42 10.64 -30.98
C ALA A 635 11.51 9.59 -31.25
N ARG A 636 11.92 9.45 -32.51
CA ARG A 636 12.89 8.45 -32.97
C ARG A 636 14.05 9.05 -33.76
N HIS A 637 13.81 10.09 -34.55
CA HIS A 637 14.84 10.72 -35.38
C HIS A 637 15.05 12.17 -34.97
N PHE A 638 16.29 12.54 -34.67
CA PHE A 638 16.65 13.92 -34.37
C PHE A 638 17.73 14.43 -35.32
N ILE A 639 17.56 15.67 -35.76
CA ILE A 639 18.58 16.47 -36.44
C ILE A 639 18.80 17.73 -35.61
N VAL A 640 20.02 17.92 -35.14
CA VAL A 640 20.44 19.08 -34.35
C VAL A 640 21.59 19.77 -35.04
N GLY A 641 21.59 21.11 -34.99
CA GLY A 641 22.62 21.93 -35.61
C GLY A 641 23.48 22.60 -34.54
N ALA A 642 24.80 22.44 -34.63
CA ALA A 642 25.75 23.27 -33.90
C ALA A 642 26.67 23.98 -34.88
N PHE A 643 26.91 25.29 -34.68
CA PHE A 643 27.94 25.98 -35.45
C PHE A 643 29.30 25.31 -35.24
N GLU A 644 30.12 25.24 -36.29
CA GLU A 644 31.41 24.56 -36.27
C GLU A 644 32.26 25.02 -35.09
N GLU A 645 32.24 26.32 -34.81
CA GLU A 645 33.05 26.96 -33.78
C GLU A 645 32.42 26.87 -32.37
N ASN A 646 31.16 26.44 -32.25
CA ASN A 646 30.48 26.25 -30.97
C ASN A 646 30.82 24.87 -30.35
N LEU A 647 32.02 24.77 -29.77
CA LEU A 647 32.50 23.56 -29.10
C LEU A 647 31.62 23.13 -27.90
N GLY A 648 30.87 24.06 -27.30
CA GLY A 648 29.98 23.77 -26.17
C GLY A 648 28.82 22.88 -26.61
N SER A 649 28.02 23.35 -27.57
CA SER A 649 26.90 22.59 -28.12
C SER A 649 27.36 21.29 -28.80
N ARG A 650 28.51 21.32 -29.51
CA ARG A 650 29.11 20.10 -30.08
C ARG A 650 29.34 19.02 -29.04
N ARG A 651 30.02 19.34 -27.94
CA ARG A 651 30.29 18.39 -26.86
C ARG A 651 29.02 17.93 -26.16
N VAL A 652 28.03 18.81 -26.00
CA VAL A 652 26.73 18.46 -25.43
C VAL A 652 26.02 17.40 -26.28
N PHE A 653 25.99 17.57 -27.60
CA PHE A 653 25.37 16.61 -28.52
C PHE A 653 26.20 15.32 -28.62
N GLU A 654 27.53 15.40 -28.75
CA GLU A 654 28.42 14.23 -28.79
C GLU A 654 28.30 13.35 -27.52
N LYS A 655 28.22 13.96 -26.34
CA LYS A 655 28.02 13.22 -25.07
C LYS A 655 26.65 12.55 -24.96
N ASN A 656 25.64 13.06 -25.67
CA ASN A 656 24.30 12.48 -25.76
C ASN A 656 24.15 11.55 -26.98
N GLY A 657 25.27 11.05 -27.54
CA GLY A 657 25.26 10.06 -28.60
C GLY A 657 25.02 10.60 -30.01
N PHE A 658 24.85 11.92 -30.19
CA PHE A 658 24.71 12.50 -31.54
C PHE A 658 26.04 12.45 -32.28
N ARG A 659 25.98 12.01 -33.54
CA ARG A 659 27.14 12.01 -34.44
C ARG A 659 27.02 13.10 -35.47
N THR A 660 28.13 13.77 -35.77
CA THR A 660 28.18 14.66 -36.93
C THR A 660 28.08 13.82 -38.19
N VAL A 661 27.08 14.08 -39.01
CA VAL A 661 26.96 13.42 -40.32
C VAL A 661 27.38 14.30 -41.47
N ARG A 662 27.29 15.62 -41.31
CA ARG A 662 27.76 16.57 -42.33
C ARG A 662 28.10 17.93 -41.77
N VAL A 663 28.88 18.68 -42.54
CA VAL A 663 29.24 20.08 -42.28
C VAL A 663 28.72 20.93 -43.43
N ILE A 664 27.63 21.66 -43.18
CA ILE A 664 27.01 22.59 -44.13
C ILE A 664 27.89 23.84 -44.18
N GLN A 665 28.56 24.08 -45.30
CA GLN A 665 29.56 25.16 -45.43
C GLN A 665 28.95 26.56 -45.40
N LYS A 666 27.72 26.71 -45.92
CA LYS A 666 26.97 27.97 -45.96
C LYS A 666 25.57 27.75 -45.42
N PHE A 667 25.45 27.59 -44.09
CA PHE A 667 24.15 27.35 -43.47
C PHE A 667 23.36 28.64 -43.33
N LYS A 668 23.90 29.62 -42.59
CA LYS A 668 23.22 30.90 -42.36
C LYS A 668 24.22 32.04 -42.33
N GLU A 669 23.86 33.14 -42.98
CA GLU A 669 24.60 34.38 -42.87
C GLU A 669 24.29 35.04 -41.52
N ILE A 670 25.31 35.17 -40.69
CA ILE A 670 25.24 35.84 -39.40
C ILE A 670 26.21 37.01 -39.47
N ARG A 671 25.65 38.22 -39.58
CA ARG A 671 26.39 39.50 -39.57
C ARG A 671 27.38 39.65 -40.72
N GLY A 672 26.95 39.37 -41.95
CA GLY A 672 27.78 39.52 -43.14
C GLY A 672 28.72 38.34 -43.41
N GLU A 673 28.77 37.35 -42.51
CA GLU A 673 29.60 36.16 -42.67
C GLU A 673 28.74 34.90 -42.72
N TRP A 674 29.02 34.04 -43.69
CA TRP A 674 28.42 32.71 -43.75
C TRP A 674 29.04 31.81 -42.68
N ARG A 675 28.22 31.33 -41.75
CA ARG A 675 28.65 30.40 -40.71
C ARG A 675 28.47 28.95 -41.16
N LYS A 676 29.45 28.11 -40.80
CA LYS A 676 29.43 26.66 -41.03
C LYS A 676 28.63 25.99 -39.92
N MET A 677 27.78 25.04 -40.27
CA MET A 677 27.02 24.26 -39.30
C MET A 677 27.36 22.79 -39.41
N ARG A 678 27.68 22.16 -38.28
CA ARG A 678 27.63 20.70 -38.14
C ARG A 678 26.19 20.30 -37.94
N ALA A 679 25.62 19.63 -38.93
CA ALA A 679 24.38 18.91 -38.74
C ALA A 679 24.74 17.55 -38.13
N CYS A 680 24.30 17.39 -36.89
CA CYS A 680 24.42 16.15 -36.16
C CYS A 680 23.08 15.44 -36.21
N ILE A 681 23.11 14.13 -36.43
CA ILE A 681 21.92 13.31 -36.32
C ILE A 681 22.14 12.26 -35.26
N VAL A 682 21.02 11.78 -34.75
CA VAL A 682 20.98 10.53 -34.04
C VAL A 682 19.75 9.77 -34.55
N SER A 683 19.99 8.60 -35.13
CA SER A 683 18.96 7.64 -35.54
C SER A 683 18.72 6.66 -34.39
N PRO A 684 17.60 5.91 -34.32
CA PRO A 684 17.45 4.79 -33.41
C PRO A 684 18.69 3.90 -33.46
N SER A 685 19.13 3.45 -34.64
CA SER A 685 20.34 2.65 -34.84
C SER A 685 21.69 3.28 -34.40
N THR A 686 21.73 4.57 -34.01
CA THR A 686 22.92 5.23 -33.44
C THR A 686 22.72 5.92 -32.08
N MET A 687 21.47 6.21 -31.70
CA MET A 687 21.03 6.38 -30.31
C MET A 687 21.27 5.05 -29.59
N PHE A 688 20.93 3.96 -30.27
CA PHE A 688 21.27 2.58 -29.99
C PHE A 688 22.58 2.23 -30.72
N ASP A 689 23.66 2.95 -30.44
CA ASP A 689 24.93 2.22 -30.36
C ASP A 689 24.69 1.11 -29.34
N HIS A 690 24.43 -0.10 -29.82
CA HIS A 690 24.05 -1.27 -29.02
C HIS A 690 25.11 -1.62 -27.96
N THR A 691 26.26 -0.92 -27.95
CA THR A 691 27.31 -1.03 -26.94
C THR A 691 27.35 0.11 -25.92
N LYS A 692 26.66 1.23 -26.14
CA LYS A 692 26.65 2.40 -25.23
C LYS A 692 25.30 2.76 -24.59
N TRP A 693 24.19 2.35 -25.21
CA TRP A 693 22.83 2.68 -24.75
C TRP A 693 21.89 1.47 -24.74
N HIS A 694 22.46 0.28 -24.79
CA HIS A 694 21.78 -0.89 -24.31
C HIS A 694 21.88 -0.87 -22.78
N PRO A 695 20.77 -1.02 -22.03
CA PRO A 695 20.84 -1.05 -20.56
C PRO A 695 21.67 -2.24 -20.08
N LEU A 696 21.87 -3.25 -20.94
CA LEU A 696 22.88 -4.28 -20.71
C LEU A 696 24.29 -3.77 -21.06
N GLU A 697 25.12 -3.73 -20.05
CA GLU A 697 26.57 -3.57 -20.14
C GLU A 697 27.21 -4.94 -20.44
N ARG A 698 28.45 -4.93 -20.96
CA ARG A 698 29.26 -6.16 -21.08
C ARG A 698 30.42 -6.11 -20.09
N ASN A 699 30.62 -7.21 -19.37
CA ASN A 699 31.81 -7.37 -18.56
C ASN A 699 33.05 -7.38 -19.49
N PRO A 700 34.04 -6.50 -19.28
CA PRO A 700 35.17 -6.36 -20.20
C PRO A 700 36.09 -7.59 -20.23
N VAL A 701 36.00 -8.47 -19.22
CA VAL A 701 36.81 -9.69 -19.09
C VAL A 701 36.05 -10.91 -19.59
N THR A 702 34.82 -11.11 -19.14
CA THR A 702 34.04 -12.31 -19.48
C THR A 702 33.17 -12.15 -20.73
N ASN A 703 33.01 -10.91 -21.22
CA ASN A 703 32.08 -10.51 -22.28
C ASN A 703 30.60 -10.82 -21.97
N GLU A 704 30.30 -11.22 -20.72
CA GLU A 704 28.96 -11.52 -20.23
C GLU A 704 28.14 -10.23 -20.17
N LEU A 705 26.89 -10.31 -20.63
CA LEU A 705 25.94 -9.20 -20.53
C LEU A 705 25.40 -9.08 -19.11
N PHE A 706 25.25 -7.87 -18.62
CA PHE A 706 24.61 -7.62 -17.33
C PHE A 706 23.84 -6.31 -17.33
N LEU A 707 22.77 -6.24 -16.54
CA LEU A 707 22.00 -5.01 -16.29
C LEU A 707 22.34 -4.49 -14.89
N ARG A 708 22.77 -3.24 -14.75
CA ARG A 708 22.98 -2.63 -13.44
C ARG A 708 21.68 -2.07 -12.88
N LEU A 709 21.44 -2.23 -11.57
CA LEU A 709 20.26 -1.65 -10.95
C LEU A 709 20.41 -0.13 -10.77
N ARG A 710 19.31 0.63 -10.95
CA ARG A 710 19.30 2.10 -10.95
C ARG A 710 19.72 2.77 -9.64
N LYS A 711 19.44 2.14 -8.49
CA LYS A 711 19.62 2.72 -7.14
C LYS A 711 20.61 1.92 -6.27
N HIS A 712 20.85 0.65 -6.63
CA HIS A 712 21.85 -0.21 -6.03
C HIS A 712 22.99 -0.44 -7.02
N GLU A 713 23.97 0.46 -7.03
CA GLU A 713 25.09 0.43 -8.00
C GLU A 713 25.97 -0.82 -7.87
N ASP A 714 25.98 -1.46 -6.68
CA ASP A 714 26.69 -2.70 -6.37
C ASP A 714 25.92 -3.96 -6.77
N ILE A 715 24.69 -3.84 -7.31
CA ILE A 715 23.88 -4.97 -7.74
C ILE A 715 23.72 -4.96 -9.26
N ILE A 716 23.99 -6.11 -9.87
CA ILE A 716 23.81 -6.37 -11.30
C ILE A 716 22.87 -7.55 -11.52
N MET A 717 22.25 -7.63 -12.70
CA MET A 717 21.50 -8.78 -13.16
C MET A 717 22.24 -9.44 -14.31
N THR A 718 22.45 -10.76 -14.24
CA THR A 718 23.17 -11.54 -15.27
C THR A 718 22.29 -12.66 -15.84
N PRO A 719 22.71 -13.31 -16.93
CA PRO A 719 22.15 -14.59 -17.35
C PRO A 719 22.38 -15.68 -16.28
N PRO A 720 21.60 -16.78 -16.32
CA PRO A 720 21.82 -17.95 -15.46
C PRO A 720 23.16 -18.64 -15.73
N ARG A 721 23.92 -18.93 -14.67
CA ARG A 721 25.20 -19.65 -14.69
C ARG A 721 25.07 -21.04 -14.07
N PRO A 722 25.85 -22.06 -14.48
CA PRO A 722 25.72 -23.43 -13.97
C PRO A 722 25.81 -23.54 -12.44
N GLU A 723 26.64 -22.70 -11.81
CA GLU A 723 26.81 -22.65 -10.35
C GLU A 723 25.59 -22.07 -9.61
N ASP A 724 24.62 -21.49 -10.30
CA ASP A 724 23.39 -20.99 -9.68
C ASP A 724 22.49 -22.12 -9.20
N VAL A 725 22.65 -23.34 -9.72
CA VAL A 725 21.84 -24.51 -9.35
C VAL A 725 21.90 -24.78 -7.85
N ASP A 726 23.10 -24.71 -7.25
CA ASP A 726 23.29 -24.96 -5.82
C ASP A 726 22.64 -23.86 -4.97
N ASN A 727 22.84 -22.59 -5.36
CA ASN A 727 22.21 -21.45 -4.68
C ASN A 727 20.68 -21.50 -4.78
N PHE A 728 20.15 -21.92 -5.93
CA PHE A 728 18.72 -22.09 -6.14
C PHE A 728 18.17 -23.23 -5.28
N LEU A 729 18.87 -24.37 -5.24
CA LEU A 729 18.51 -25.52 -4.42
C LEU A 729 18.45 -25.16 -2.93
N GLU A 730 19.47 -24.47 -2.42
CA GLU A 730 19.52 -24.02 -1.02
C GLU A 730 18.38 -23.02 -0.73
N THR A 731 18.22 -22.01 -1.59
CA THR A 731 17.24 -20.94 -1.36
C THR A 731 15.80 -21.44 -1.44
N MET A 732 15.48 -22.34 -2.39
CA MET A 732 14.13 -22.89 -2.55
C MET A 732 13.75 -23.90 -1.46
N ASN A 733 14.71 -24.36 -0.65
CA ASN A 733 14.44 -25.15 0.55
C ASN A 733 14.46 -24.31 1.84
N ASP A 734 14.75 -23.00 1.77
CA ASP A 734 14.71 -22.13 2.95
C ASP A 734 13.25 -21.81 3.35
N PRO A 735 12.84 -22.02 4.62
CA PRO A 735 11.48 -21.73 5.10
C PRO A 735 10.98 -20.32 4.86
N ARG A 736 11.89 -19.35 4.80
CA ARG A 736 11.55 -17.94 4.55
C ARG A 736 11.25 -17.67 3.08
N VAL A 737 11.56 -18.61 2.19
CA VAL A 737 11.31 -18.53 0.74
C VAL A 737 10.26 -19.54 0.32
N TYR A 738 10.44 -20.84 0.59
CA TYR A 738 9.56 -21.89 0.06
C TYR A 738 8.10 -21.71 0.51
N HIS A 739 7.88 -21.19 1.73
CA HIS A 739 6.55 -20.94 2.26
C HIS A 739 5.72 -19.99 1.37
N TRP A 740 6.39 -19.10 0.63
CA TRP A 740 5.77 -18.11 -0.24
C TRP A 740 5.84 -18.48 -1.73
N SER A 741 6.42 -19.65 -2.06
CA SER A 741 6.65 -20.04 -3.45
C SER A 741 5.49 -20.87 -3.99
N VAL A 742 4.66 -20.25 -4.83
CA VAL A 742 3.58 -20.95 -5.55
C VAL A 742 4.18 -22.01 -6.48
N SER A 743 3.59 -23.20 -6.52
CA SER A 743 3.98 -24.26 -7.46
C SER A 743 5.37 -24.87 -7.26
N THR A 744 6.04 -24.59 -6.14
CA THR A 744 7.35 -25.15 -5.83
C THR A 744 7.21 -26.50 -5.13
N LEU A 745 7.85 -27.53 -5.68
CA LEU A 745 7.91 -28.86 -5.07
C LEU A 745 8.73 -28.80 -3.78
N HIS A 746 8.21 -29.35 -2.68
CA HIS A 746 8.95 -29.45 -1.43
C HIS A 746 9.02 -30.92 -0.95
N PRO A 747 10.21 -31.45 -0.61
CA PRO A 747 11.52 -30.79 -0.71
C PRO A 747 11.89 -30.48 -2.17
N TYR A 748 12.55 -29.35 -2.38
CA TYR A 748 13.02 -28.94 -3.70
C TYR A 748 14.29 -29.75 -4.01
N LEU A 749 14.21 -30.70 -4.93
CA LEU A 749 15.31 -31.60 -5.26
C LEU A 749 16.27 -30.96 -6.27
N ARG A 750 17.51 -31.48 -6.33
CA ARG A 750 18.53 -31.04 -7.30
C ARG A 750 18.02 -31.11 -8.74
N GLU A 751 17.32 -32.18 -9.09
CA GLU A 751 16.69 -32.35 -10.41
C GLU A 751 15.67 -31.25 -10.74
N HIS A 752 14.93 -30.73 -9.76
CA HIS A 752 14.02 -29.60 -9.94
C HIS A 752 14.78 -28.29 -10.20
N ALA A 753 15.88 -28.08 -9.48
CA ALA A 753 16.76 -26.93 -9.65
C ALA A 753 17.44 -26.96 -11.03
N GLU A 754 17.96 -28.11 -11.45
CA GLU A 754 18.57 -28.32 -12.77
C GLU A 754 17.56 -28.11 -13.91
N ALA A 755 16.34 -28.64 -13.78
CA ALA A 755 15.28 -28.43 -14.77
C ALA A 755 14.88 -26.95 -14.87
N THR A 756 14.70 -26.27 -13.73
CA THR A 756 14.34 -24.85 -13.67
C THR A 756 15.46 -23.96 -14.21
N TRP A 757 16.71 -24.30 -13.93
CA TRP A 757 17.88 -23.65 -14.49
C TRP A 757 17.94 -23.82 -16.00
N ALA A 758 17.75 -25.05 -16.51
CA ALA A 758 17.77 -25.33 -17.95
C ALA A 758 16.68 -24.55 -18.70
N GLU A 759 15.46 -24.45 -18.15
CA GLU A 759 14.40 -23.62 -18.73
C GLU A 759 14.77 -22.12 -18.71
N SER A 760 15.28 -21.63 -17.58
CA SER A 760 15.67 -20.22 -17.42
C SER A 760 16.80 -19.85 -18.39
N LYS A 761 17.79 -20.73 -18.54
CA LYS A 761 18.89 -20.59 -19.50
C LYS A 761 18.38 -20.60 -20.94
N LYS A 762 17.53 -21.57 -21.31
CA LYS A 762 16.92 -21.62 -22.65
C LYS A 762 16.17 -20.32 -22.98
N ARG A 763 15.42 -19.77 -22.02
CA ARG A 763 14.70 -18.50 -22.20
C ARG A 763 15.65 -17.30 -22.31
N ALA A 764 16.71 -17.26 -21.51
CA ALA A 764 17.72 -16.20 -21.56
C ALA A 764 18.50 -16.22 -22.89
N ASP A 765 18.95 -17.40 -23.33
CA ASP A 765 19.67 -17.59 -24.60
C ASP A 765 18.74 -17.26 -25.79
N GLY A 766 17.46 -17.65 -25.73
CA GLY A 766 16.46 -17.26 -26.73
C GLY A 766 16.21 -15.75 -26.78
N ALA A 767 16.06 -15.10 -25.61
CA ALA A 767 15.90 -13.64 -25.55
C ALA A 767 17.12 -12.89 -26.09
N LEU A 768 18.32 -13.45 -25.89
CA LEU A 768 19.55 -12.89 -26.44
C LEU A 768 19.60 -13.02 -27.96
N ALA A 769 19.23 -14.18 -28.50
CA ALA A 769 19.14 -14.38 -29.95
C ALA A 769 18.09 -13.47 -30.58
N ASP A 770 16.90 -13.36 -29.97
CA ASP A 770 15.84 -12.44 -30.40
C ASP A 770 16.32 -11.00 -30.38
N LEU A 771 17.08 -10.61 -29.35
CA LEU A 771 17.65 -9.27 -29.24
C LEU A 771 18.70 -9.02 -30.32
N GLU A 772 19.60 -9.97 -30.59
CA GLU A 772 20.61 -9.86 -31.64
C GLU A 772 19.95 -9.75 -33.02
N GLU A 773 18.90 -10.52 -33.30
CA GLU A 773 18.13 -10.43 -34.54
C GLU A 773 17.32 -9.12 -34.63
N ALA A 774 16.67 -8.72 -33.54
CA ALA A 774 15.89 -7.49 -33.44
C ALA A 774 16.74 -6.23 -33.62
N SER A 775 18.01 -6.28 -33.20
CA SER A 775 18.99 -5.20 -33.36
C SER A 775 19.40 -4.98 -34.81
N LEU A 776 19.16 -5.96 -35.71
CA LEU A 776 19.55 -5.90 -37.12
C LEU A 776 18.48 -5.26 -38.02
N VAL A 777 17.31 -4.91 -37.48
CA VAL A 777 16.16 -4.37 -38.23
C VAL A 777 15.83 -2.96 -37.73
N ASP A 778 15.52 -2.02 -38.63
CA ASP A 778 15.12 -0.65 -38.29
C ASP A 778 13.64 -0.42 -38.68
N PRO A 779 12.72 -0.16 -37.72
CA PRO A 779 12.95 -0.03 -36.28
C PRO A 779 13.23 -1.37 -35.57
N PRO A 780 13.95 -1.35 -34.42
CA PRO A 780 14.25 -2.55 -33.65
C PRO A 780 12.98 -3.30 -33.28
N ARG A 781 12.97 -4.62 -33.47
CA ARG A 781 11.83 -5.45 -33.06
C ARG A 781 11.75 -5.55 -31.53
N LEU A 782 10.53 -5.69 -31.01
CA LEU A 782 10.31 -6.00 -29.61
C LEU A 782 10.73 -7.45 -29.31
N VAL A 783 11.20 -7.71 -28.09
CA VAL A 783 11.59 -9.03 -27.59
C VAL A 783 10.55 -9.55 -26.58
N ASN A 784 10.38 -10.87 -26.48
CA ASN A 784 9.34 -11.46 -25.62
C ASN A 784 9.82 -11.73 -24.18
N SER A 785 11.08 -11.45 -23.85
CA SER A 785 11.70 -11.81 -22.56
C SER A 785 12.93 -10.96 -22.23
N CYS A 786 13.46 -11.11 -21.02
CA CYS A 786 14.73 -10.52 -20.59
C CYS A 786 15.87 -11.56 -20.59
N PRO A 787 17.05 -11.25 -21.16
CA PRO A 787 18.20 -12.16 -21.19
C PRO A 787 18.94 -12.21 -19.84
N VAL A 788 18.67 -11.28 -18.92
CA VAL A 788 19.25 -11.26 -17.57
C VAL A 788 18.18 -11.47 -16.51
N GLN A 789 18.42 -12.41 -15.59
CA GLN A 789 17.40 -12.92 -14.65
C GLN A 789 17.96 -13.14 -13.25
N ILE A 790 19.28 -13.21 -13.08
CA ILE A 790 19.93 -13.53 -11.80
C ILE A 790 20.46 -12.25 -11.19
N LEU A 791 20.00 -11.89 -9.99
CA LEU A 791 20.55 -10.76 -9.25
C LEU A 791 21.85 -11.19 -8.57
N ARG A 792 22.88 -10.35 -8.68
CA ARG A 792 24.19 -10.56 -8.07
C ARG A 792 24.70 -9.29 -7.42
N LYS A 793 25.36 -9.44 -6.27
CA LYS A 793 26.07 -8.36 -5.60
C LYS A 793 27.55 -8.41 -5.96
N VAL A 794 28.06 -7.33 -6.54
CA VAL A 794 29.47 -7.17 -6.91
C VAL A 794 30.27 -6.70 -5.69
N ARG A 795 31.40 -7.35 -5.43
CA ARG A 795 32.35 -7.02 -4.35
C ARG A 795 33.47 -6.12 -4.87
N GLU A 796 34.20 -5.48 -3.95
CA GLU A 796 35.31 -4.57 -4.30
C GLU A 796 36.45 -5.26 -5.08
N ASP A 797 36.65 -6.57 -4.87
CA ASP A 797 37.63 -7.39 -5.59
C ASP A 797 37.17 -7.82 -7.00
N GLY A 798 35.96 -7.40 -7.41
CA GLY A 798 35.37 -7.72 -8.70
C GLY A 798 34.66 -9.07 -8.74
N THR A 799 34.65 -9.84 -7.65
CA THR A 799 33.84 -11.06 -7.55
C THR A 799 32.36 -10.73 -7.33
N ASP A 800 31.46 -11.67 -7.62
CA ASP A 800 30.03 -11.48 -7.39
C ASP A 800 29.40 -12.60 -6.55
N GLU A 801 28.28 -12.30 -5.93
CA GLU A 801 27.54 -13.20 -5.05
C GLU A 801 26.08 -13.27 -5.46
N PHE A 802 25.50 -14.48 -5.50
CA PHE A 802 24.11 -14.71 -5.86
C PHE A 802 23.16 -14.07 -4.82
N VAL A 803 22.26 -13.21 -5.28
CA VAL A 803 21.31 -12.46 -4.44
C VAL A 803 19.87 -12.95 -4.60
N GLY A 804 19.50 -13.40 -5.79
CA GLY A 804 18.13 -13.84 -6.06
C GLY A 804 17.86 -14.01 -7.55
N ASN A 805 16.59 -14.27 -7.86
CA ASN A 805 16.13 -14.45 -9.23
C ASN A 805 14.91 -13.57 -9.51
N PHE A 806 14.83 -13.10 -10.75
CA PHE A 806 13.73 -12.31 -11.28
C PHE A 806 13.30 -12.88 -12.63
N LYS A 807 11.99 -13.01 -12.81
CA LYS A 807 11.37 -13.51 -14.04
C LYS A 807 10.26 -12.57 -14.47
N ILE A 808 10.27 -12.22 -15.75
CA ILE A 808 9.18 -11.54 -16.44
C ILE A 808 8.71 -12.45 -17.58
N ARG A 809 7.39 -12.64 -17.70
CA ARG A 809 6.78 -13.44 -18.76
C ARG A 809 5.36 -12.98 -19.02
N ARG A 810 4.76 -13.43 -20.13
CA ARG A 810 3.31 -13.32 -20.32
C ARG A 810 2.59 -14.04 -19.18
N CYS A 811 1.48 -13.46 -18.72
CA CYS A 811 0.79 -13.88 -17.52
C CYS A 811 0.29 -15.33 -17.64
N PRO A 812 0.72 -16.23 -16.74
CA PRO A 812 0.35 -17.65 -16.72
C PRO A 812 -0.87 -17.92 -15.80
N HIS A 813 -1.66 -16.88 -15.55
CA HIS A 813 -2.82 -16.94 -14.66
C HIS A 813 -4.05 -16.69 -15.52
N GLY A 814 -4.34 -17.62 -16.44
CA GLY A 814 -5.49 -17.50 -17.33
C GLY A 814 -6.80 -17.25 -16.59
N GLU A 815 -6.91 -17.75 -15.36
CA GLU A 815 -8.06 -17.58 -14.50
C GLU A 815 -8.38 -16.13 -14.09
N ILE A 816 -7.43 -15.21 -14.24
CA ILE A 816 -7.59 -13.78 -13.94
C ILE A 816 -7.47 -12.88 -15.19
N LEU A 817 -7.36 -13.46 -16.39
CA LEU A 817 -7.39 -12.71 -17.63
C LEU A 817 -8.86 -12.50 -18.02
N ASN A 818 -9.30 -11.25 -18.15
CA ASN A 818 -10.55 -10.83 -18.80
C ASN A 818 -11.89 -10.89 -18.02
N THR A 819 -11.95 -11.20 -16.71
CA THR A 819 -13.25 -11.18 -15.98
C THR A 819 -13.21 -10.63 -14.55
N ASP A 820 -14.37 -10.16 -14.07
CA ASP A 820 -14.58 -9.71 -12.69
C ASP A 820 -14.60 -10.87 -11.67
N THR A 821 -14.47 -12.11 -12.14
CA THR A 821 -14.46 -13.33 -11.33
C THR A 821 -13.23 -14.18 -11.66
N VAL A 822 -12.99 -15.27 -10.94
CA VAL A 822 -11.88 -16.19 -11.26
C VAL A 822 -12.42 -17.31 -12.14
N ASP A 823 -12.01 -17.33 -13.41
CA ASP A 823 -12.48 -18.29 -14.40
C ASP A 823 -11.51 -19.47 -14.52
N TRP A 824 -11.68 -20.43 -13.62
CA TRP A 824 -10.87 -21.64 -13.64
C TRP A 824 -11.12 -22.55 -14.84
N GLU A 825 -12.30 -22.47 -15.46
CA GLU A 825 -12.70 -23.35 -16.56
C GLU A 825 -11.98 -22.98 -17.86
N HIS A 826 -11.83 -21.68 -18.13
CA HIS A 826 -11.19 -21.18 -19.35
C HIS A 826 -9.73 -20.77 -19.16
N LYS A 827 -9.10 -21.11 -18.02
CA LYS A 827 -7.70 -20.78 -17.73
C LYS A 827 -6.75 -21.08 -18.90
N ALA A 828 -6.78 -22.29 -19.43
CA ALA A 828 -5.87 -22.70 -20.51
C ALA A 828 -6.15 -21.94 -21.82
N GLU A 829 -7.41 -21.63 -22.11
CA GLU A 829 -7.81 -20.87 -23.30
C GLU A 829 -7.34 -19.41 -23.18
N ASN A 830 -7.53 -18.80 -22.02
CA ASN A 830 -7.09 -17.44 -21.71
C ASN A 830 -5.56 -17.30 -21.79
N GLU A 831 -4.81 -18.27 -21.25
CA GLU A 831 -3.35 -18.32 -21.41
C GLU A 831 -2.93 -18.46 -22.87
N ALA A 832 -3.58 -19.35 -23.61
CA ALA A 832 -3.30 -19.55 -25.03
C ALA A 832 -3.68 -18.33 -25.88
N GLU A 833 -4.73 -17.60 -25.53
CA GLU A 833 -5.09 -16.32 -26.14
C GLU A 833 -3.99 -15.28 -25.89
N ASN A 834 -3.63 -15.06 -24.63
CA ASN A 834 -2.58 -14.10 -24.25
C ASN A 834 -1.22 -14.46 -24.86
N ALA A 835 -0.91 -15.75 -25.04
CA ALA A 835 0.30 -16.23 -25.69
C ALA A 835 0.32 -16.02 -27.22
N ARG A 836 -0.85 -15.95 -27.88
CA ARG A 836 -0.96 -15.75 -29.34
C ARG A 836 -0.86 -14.29 -29.79
N LYS A 837 -1.03 -13.33 -28.88
CA LYS A 837 -0.95 -11.89 -29.17
C LYS A 837 0.43 -11.49 -29.71
N GLU A 838 0.46 -10.59 -30.68
CA GLU A 838 1.71 -10.09 -31.26
C GLU A 838 2.44 -9.16 -30.28
N LEU A 839 3.77 -9.17 -30.28
CA LEU A 839 4.56 -8.31 -29.40
C LEU A 839 4.24 -6.83 -29.66
N GLY A 840 4.00 -6.08 -28.58
CA GLY A 840 3.58 -4.68 -28.65
C GLY A 840 2.06 -4.46 -28.60
N ASP A 841 1.25 -5.53 -28.67
CA ASP A 841 -0.18 -5.45 -28.38
C ASP A 841 -0.38 -4.98 -26.91
N PRO A 842 -1.06 -3.84 -26.68
CA PRO A 842 -1.23 -3.25 -25.35
C PRO A 842 -2.10 -4.11 -24.42
N THR A 843 -2.83 -5.09 -24.98
CA THR A 843 -3.68 -6.03 -24.23
C THR A 843 -2.94 -7.29 -23.79
N ILE A 844 -1.65 -7.43 -24.10
CA ILE A 844 -0.84 -8.50 -23.52
C ILE A 844 -0.70 -8.23 -22.02
N ILE A 845 -1.12 -9.21 -21.24
CA ILE A 845 -0.96 -9.18 -19.79
C ILE A 845 0.36 -9.87 -19.45
N TRP A 846 1.24 -9.13 -18.79
CA TRP A 846 2.55 -9.57 -18.32
C TRP A 846 2.49 -9.88 -16.82
N SER A 847 3.40 -10.72 -16.35
CA SER A 847 3.53 -11.05 -14.93
C SER A 847 5.00 -11.11 -14.52
N ILE A 848 5.23 -10.84 -13.24
CA ILE A 848 6.55 -10.80 -12.61
C ILE A 848 6.54 -11.83 -11.48
N SER A 849 7.60 -12.63 -11.40
CA SER A 849 7.88 -13.48 -10.25
C SER A 849 9.35 -13.36 -9.84
N TYR A 850 9.63 -13.48 -8.55
CA TYR A 850 10.98 -13.35 -8.03
C TYR A 850 11.15 -14.05 -6.69
N PHE A 851 12.40 -14.23 -6.28
CA PHE A 851 12.77 -14.44 -4.88
C PHE A 851 14.12 -13.77 -4.60
N VAL A 852 14.39 -13.57 -3.31
CA VAL A 852 15.66 -13.04 -2.80
C VAL A 852 16.17 -13.99 -1.74
N VAL A 853 17.47 -14.25 -1.71
CA VAL A 853 18.11 -15.05 -0.64
C VAL A 853 17.89 -14.33 0.69
N PRO A 854 17.51 -15.03 1.79
CA PRO A 854 17.10 -14.38 3.04
C PRO A 854 18.08 -13.36 3.64
N LYS A 855 19.38 -13.57 3.49
CA LYS A 855 20.40 -12.62 3.98
C LYS A 855 20.34 -11.23 3.32
N PHE A 856 19.67 -11.11 2.17
CA PHE A 856 19.49 -9.85 1.44
C PHE A 856 18.08 -9.25 1.57
N HIS A 857 17.22 -9.84 2.41
CA HIS A 857 15.89 -9.30 2.68
C HIS A 857 15.95 -7.92 3.37
N GLY A 858 14.92 -7.11 3.15
CA GLY A 858 14.80 -5.79 3.80
C GLY A 858 15.71 -4.68 3.26
N GLN A 859 16.58 -4.97 2.28
CA GLN A 859 17.56 -4.01 1.75
C GLN A 859 17.05 -3.17 0.57
N GLY A 860 15.81 -3.36 0.12
CA GLY A 860 15.23 -2.62 -1.02
C GLY A 860 15.69 -3.10 -2.41
N ILE A 861 16.55 -4.11 -2.47
CA ILE A 861 17.13 -4.63 -3.73
C ILE A 861 16.05 -5.03 -4.73
N MET A 862 15.06 -5.83 -4.32
CA MET A 862 14.01 -6.28 -5.24
C MET A 862 13.06 -5.15 -5.66
N THR A 863 12.79 -4.19 -4.78
CA THR A 863 12.03 -2.97 -5.15
C THR A 863 12.74 -2.25 -6.29
N ASN A 864 14.07 -2.11 -6.23
CA ASN A 864 14.83 -1.49 -7.29
C ASN A 864 15.00 -2.38 -8.54
N ALA A 865 15.05 -3.71 -8.38
CA ALA A 865 15.10 -4.63 -9.52
C ALA A 865 13.81 -4.57 -10.36
N VAL A 866 12.63 -4.53 -9.71
CA VAL A 866 11.34 -4.31 -10.40
C VAL A 866 11.33 -2.97 -11.12
N ASP A 867 11.70 -1.87 -10.45
CA ASP A 867 11.83 -0.52 -11.02
C ASP A 867 12.73 -0.49 -12.26
N THR A 868 13.93 -1.07 -12.14
CA THR A 868 14.93 -1.15 -13.21
C THR A 868 14.39 -1.97 -14.39
N ILE A 869 13.86 -3.18 -14.16
CA ILE A 869 13.35 -4.01 -15.27
C ILE A 869 12.16 -3.37 -15.95
N LEU A 870 11.20 -2.77 -15.22
CA LEU A 870 10.04 -2.15 -15.85
C LEU A 870 10.45 -1.02 -16.79
N HIS A 871 11.34 -0.15 -16.34
CA HIS A 871 11.68 1.08 -17.07
C HIS A 871 12.86 0.94 -18.04
N ASP A 872 13.85 0.11 -17.73
CA ASP A 872 15.01 -0.11 -18.60
C ASP A 872 14.80 -1.27 -19.57
N TRP A 873 13.93 -2.23 -19.28
CA TRP A 873 13.75 -3.42 -20.14
C TRP A 873 12.33 -3.58 -20.70
N ALA A 874 11.35 -3.78 -19.82
CA ALA A 874 10.03 -4.27 -20.20
C ALA A 874 9.25 -3.28 -21.07
N LEU A 875 9.26 -1.99 -20.72
CA LEU A 875 8.63 -0.95 -21.53
C LEU A 875 9.35 -0.72 -22.88
N PRO A 876 10.67 -0.43 -22.92
CA PRO A 876 11.34 -0.06 -24.17
C PRO A 876 11.57 -1.25 -25.12
N HIS A 877 11.86 -2.44 -24.59
CA HIS A 877 12.28 -3.59 -25.39
C HIS A 877 11.20 -4.66 -25.55
N MET A 878 10.25 -4.79 -24.61
CA MET A 878 9.17 -5.78 -24.70
C MET A 878 7.83 -5.16 -25.09
N GLY A 879 7.68 -3.84 -24.99
CA GLY A 879 6.39 -3.16 -25.17
C GLY A 879 5.38 -3.54 -24.08
N ALA A 880 5.85 -4.01 -22.92
CA ALA A 880 5.01 -4.52 -21.86
C ALA A 880 4.36 -3.36 -21.09
N ARG A 881 3.04 -3.16 -21.31
CA ARG A 881 2.28 -2.05 -20.72
C ARG A 881 1.30 -2.46 -19.64
N HIS A 882 0.83 -3.70 -19.66
CA HIS A 882 -0.17 -4.20 -18.71
C HIS A 882 0.41 -5.34 -17.88
N PHE A 883 0.46 -5.17 -16.55
CA PHE A 883 1.01 -6.17 -15.63
C PHE A 883 -0.03 -6.62 -14.60
N ILE A 884 -0.14 -7.93 -14.42
CA ILE A 884 -0.86 -8.53 -13.29
C ILE A 884 0.11 -9.45 -12.55
N VAL A 885 0.22 -9.22 -11.24
CA VAL A 885 1.13 -9.95 -10.35
C VAL A 885 0.33 -10.53 -9.18
N GLY A 886 0.74 -11.72 -8.75
CA GLY A 886 0.17 -12.37 -7.57
C GLY A 886 1.12 -12.26 -6.38
N ALA A 887 0.58 -11.93 -5.21
CA ALA A 887 1.25 -12.08 -3.92
C ALA A 887 0.24 -12.65 -2.93
N PHE A 888 0.69 -13.57 -2.06
CA PHE A 888 -0.11 -13.98 -0.90
C PHE A 888 -0.39 -12.75 -0.03
N ASP A 889 -1.61 -12.63 0.51
CA ASP A 889 -2.00 -11.45 1.29
C ASP A 889 -1.14 -11.32 2.57
N GLU A 890 -0.73 -12.46 3.13
CA GLU A 890 0.16 -12.53 4.28
C GLU A 890 1.63 -12.22 3.92
N ASN A 891 2.00 -12.26 2.63
CA ASN A 891 3.33 -11.86 2.16
C ASN A 891 3.42 -10.33 2.00
N VAL A 892 3.36 -9.65 3.15
CA VAL A 892 3.46 -8.18 3.26
C VAL A 892 4.72 -7.63 2.58
N ALA A 893 5.82 -8.40 2.58
CA ALA A 893 7.08 -7.99 1.97
C ALA A 893 6.93 -7.85 0.44
N SER A 894 6.42 -8.88 -0.23
CA SER A 894 6.20 -8.83 -1.69
C SER A 894 5.13 -7.82 -2.08
N ARG A 895 4.06 -7.69 -1.28
CA ARG A 895 3.03 -6.67 -1.52
C ARG A 895 3.62 -5.26 -1.51
N ARG A 896 4.44 -4.93 -0.51
CA ARG A 896 5.14 -3.64 -0.42
C ARG A 896 6.12 -3.39 -1.56
N VAL A 897 6.78 -4.44 -2.09
CA VAL A 897 7.65 -4.30 -3.26
C VAL A 897 6.85 -3.82 -4.47
N PHE A 898 5.66 -4.40 -4.70
CA PHE A 898 4.80 -4.00 -5.81
C PHE A 898 4.15 -2.63 -5.58
N GLU A 899 3.60 -2.36 -4.39
CA GLU A 899 3.03 -1.05 -4.04
C GLU A 899 4.02 0.10 -4.25
N LYS A 900 5.29 -0.08 -3.85
CA LYS A 900 6.35 0.93 -4.07
C LYS A 900 6.71 1.15 -5.53
N ASN A 901 6.40 0.20 -6.41
CA ASN A 901 6.59 0.29 -7.85
C ASN A 901 5.29 0.69 -8.59
N GLY A 902 4.29 1.23 -7.87
CA GLY A 902 3.08 1.78 -8.46
C GLY A 902 1.98 0.77 -8.75
N PHE A 903 2.13 -0.49 -8.36
CA PHE A 903 1.05 -1.47 -8.42
C PHE A 903 0.01 -1.15 -7.34
N HIS A 904 -1.25 -1.41 -7.65
CA HIS A 904 -2.35 -1.31 -6.70
C HIS A 904 -3.10 -2.65 -6.66
N THR A 905 -3.66 -2.97 -5.49
CA THR A 905 -4.47 -4.17 -5.31
C THR A 905 -5.75 -4.04 -6.13
N VAL A 906 -5.90 -4.89 -7.13
CA VAL A 906 -7.11 -4.95 -7.96
C VAL A 906 -8.12 -5.98 -7.44
N ARG A 907 -7.66 -7.01 -6.72
CA ARG A 907 -8.50 -8.08 -6.16
C ARG A 907 -7.77 -8.85 -5.05
N ILE A 908 -8.54 -9.36 -4.08
CA ILE A 908 -8.10 -10.39 -3.11
C ILE A 908 -8.88 -11.68 -3.43
N ILE A 909 -8.18 -12.81 -3.58
CA ILE A 909 -8.79 -14.10 -3.92
C ILE A 909 -8.83 -14.97 -2.65
N GLU A 910 -9.99 -15.02 -1.98
CA GLU A 910 -10.17 -15.74 -0.70
C GLU A 910 -10.20 -17.27 -0.85
N LYS A 911 -10.43 -17.78 -2.08
CA LYS A 911 -10.46 -19.22 -2.40
C LYS A 911 -9.50 -19.54 -3.53
N SER A 912 -8.20 -19.33 -3.33
CA SER A 912 -7.24 -20.10 -4.12
C SER A 912 -7.42 -21.56 -3.73
N LYS A 913 -7.59 -22.49 -4.69
CA LYS A 913 -7.42 -23.92 -4.42
C LYS A 913 -6.12 -24.05 -3.61
N PRO A 914 -6.12 -24.71 -2.43
CA PRO A 914 -4.87 -24.94 -1.72
C PRO A 914 -3.92 -25.60 -2.71
N PHE A 915 -2.80 -24.94 -2.99
CA PHE A 915 -1.72 -25.56 -3.74
C PHE A 915 -1.10 -26.59 -2.81
N THR A 916 -1.69 -27.79 -2.80
CA THR A 916 -1.01 -28.98 -2.32
C THR A 916 0.07 -29.24 -3.38
N PRO A 917 1.38 -29.25 -3.03
CA PRO A 917 2.38 -29.78 -3.95
C PRO A 917 1.93 -31.17 -4.40
N PRO A 918 2.40 -31.70 -5.55
CA PRO A 918 2.26 -33.11 -5.84
C PRO A 918 3.03 -33.87 -4.76
N MET A 919 2.40 -34.12 -3.61
CA MET A 919 2.64 -35.34 -2.90
C MET A 919 2.27 -36.44 -3.90
N ALA A 920 3.12 -37.46 -4.01
CA ALA A 920 2.79 -38.67 -4.75
C ALA A 920 1.45 -39.30 -4.30
N ASN A 921 0.94 -38.87 -3.14
CA ASN A 921 -0.41 -39.09 -2.64
C ASN A 921 -0.97 -37.81 -1.94
N PRO A 922 -1.90 -37.05 -2.56
CA PRO A 922 -2.54 -35.87 -1.94
C PRO A 922 -3.30 -36.19 -0.64
N GLN A 923 -3.68 -37.45 -0.43
CA GLN A 923 -4.37 -37.89 0.79
C GLN A 923 -3.49 -37.83 2.03
N LEU A 924 -2.16 -37.76 1.89
CA LEU A 924 -1.24 -37.65 3.02
C LEU A 924 -1.22 -36.25 3.64
N TYR A 925 -1.75 -35.21 2.98
CA TYR A 925 -1.74 -33.83 3.51
C TYR A 925 -2.36 -33.73 4.92
N PRO A 926 -1.75 -33.07 5.93
CA PRO A 926 -0.52 -32.29 5.91
C PRO A 926 0.72 -33.07 6.39
N LEU A 927 0.69 -34.41 6.37
CA LEU A 927 1.85 -35.22 6.73
C LEU A 927 3.00 -34.98 5.74
N GLU A 928 4.18 -34.80 6.30
CA GLU A 928 5.45 -34.89 5.57
C GLU A 928 5.79 -36.36 5.33
N VAL A 929 6.59 -36.66 4.32
CA VAL A 929 7.09 -38.03 4.07
C VAL A 929 8.60 -38.02 4.21
N ASN A 930 9.14 -38.91 5.05
CA ASN A 930 10.57 -39.05 5.22
C ASN A 930 11.19 -39.58 3.91
N PRO A 931 12.09 -38.85 3.25
CA PRO A 931 12.59 -39.22 1.92
C PRO A 931 13.47 -40.48 1.95
N LYS A 932 14.04 -40.85 3.10
CA LYS A 932 14.86 -42.07 3.24
C LYS A 932 14.02 -43.31 3.51
N THR A 933 12.99 -43.19 4.35
CA THR A 933 12.21 -44.35 4.81
C THR A 933 10.85 -44.48 4.13
N GLY A 934 10.36 -43.42 3.48
CA GLY A 934 9.00 -43.32 2.96
C GLY A 934 7.94 -43.19 4.06
N GLU A 935 8.35 -43.07 5.33
CA GLU A 935 7.43 -43.02 6.47
C GLU A 935 6.75 -41.65 6.55
N PRO A 936 5.41 -41.59 6.61
CA PRO A 936 4.70 -40.33 6.83
C PRO A 936 4.89 -39.87 8.27
N PHE A 937 5.05 -38.56 8.49
CA PHE A 937 5.18 -37.98 9.82
C PHE A 937 4.57 -36.58 9.87
N LEU A 938 4.29 -36.07 11.07
CA LEU A 938 3.81 -34.71 11.28
C LEU A 938 4.76 -33.96 12.21
N ARG A 939 5.29 -32.82 11.76
CA ARG A 939 6.21 -32.01 12.56
C ARG A 939 5.45 -31.07 13.49
N LEU A 940 5.94 -30.94 14.72
CA LEU A 940 5.31 -30.02 15.67
C LEU A 940 5.47 -28.56 15.26
N ARG A 941 4.45 -27.76 15.58
CA ARG A 941 4.36 -26.35 15.18
C ARG A 941 5.45 -25.51 15.82
N ASN A 942 5.71 -25.69 17.11
CA ASN A 942 6.66 -24.87 17.88
C ASN A 942 7.98 -25.61 18.17
N HIS A 943 7.99 -26.95 18.14
CA HIS A 943 9.19 -27.77 18.36
C HIS A 943 9.63 -28.46 17.06
N LYS A 944 10.38 -27.77 16.20
CA LYS A 944 10.72 -28.26 14.85
C LYS A 944 11.56 -29.54 14.81
N ASN A 945 12.30 -29.84 15.87
CA ASN A 945 13.06 -31.07 16.03
C ASN A 945 12.20 -32.25 16.55
N ILE A 946 10.92 -32.05 16.83
CA ILE A 946 10.00 -33.08 17.30
C ILE A 946 8.99 -33.41 16.18
N ILE A 947 8.81 -34.70 15.93
CA ILE A 947 7.88 -35.23 14.92
C ILE A 947 6.94 -36.27 15.53
N LEU A 948 5.78 -36.47 14.93
CA LEU A 948 4.82 -37.51 15.22
C LEU A 948 4.89 -38.55 14.11
N THR A 949 5.10 -39.82 14.45
CA THR A 949 5.21 -40.92 13.48
C THR A 949 4.17 -42.01 13.74
N PRO A 950 3.98 -42.95 12.79
CA PRO A 950 3.35 -44.23 13.07
C PRO A 950 4.11 -44.97 14.19
N PRO A 951 3.43 -45.87 14.93
CA PRO A 951 4.06 -46.73 15.91
C PRO A 951 4.92 -47.80 15.25
N ARG A 952 6.08 -48.12 15.84
CA ARG A 952 7.03 -49.12 15.33
C ARG A 952 7.14 -50.29 16.33
N MET A 953 7.36 -51.51 15.83
CA MET A 953 7.38 -52.69 16.69
C MET A 953 8.61 -52.71 17.62
N GLU A 954 9.72 -52.11 17.16
CA GLU A 954 10.96 -51.93 17.90
C GLU A 954 10.84 -50.99 19.10
N ASP A 955 9.73 -50.24 19.24
CA ASP A 955 9.51 -49.35 20.39
C ASP A 955 9.17 -50.12 21.68
N ALA A 956 8.88 -51.42 21.60
CA ALA A 956 8.40 -52.23 22.72
C ALA A 956 9.29 -52.16 23.98
N PRO A 957 10.63 -52.31 23.90
CA PRO A 957 11.49 -52.24 25.08
C PRO A 957 11.49 -50.86 25.74
N VAL A 958 11.45 -49.78 24.94
CA VAL A 958 11.40 -48.40 25.43
C VAL A 958 10.06 -48.12 26.12
N LEU A 959 8.96 -48.63 25.54
CA LEU A 959 7.62 -48.51 26.11
C LEU A 959 7.53 -49.20 27.48
N VAL A 960 8.14 -50.38 27.65
CA VAL A 960 8.25 -51.06 28.96
C VAL A 960 8.99 -50.18 29.98
N SER A 961 10.07 -49.52 29.57
CA SER A 961 10.81 -48.61 30.45
C SER A 961 9.95 -47.42 30.87
N PHE A 962 9.25 -46.77 29.95
CA PHE A 962 8.42 -45.60 30.26
C PHE A 962 7.20 -45.95 31.11
N LEU A 963 6.49 -47.04 30.80
CA LEU A 963 5.26 -47.43 31.49
C LEU A 963 5.50 -48.11 32.85
N ASN A 964 6.75 -48.35 33.23
CA ASN A 964 7.13 -48.70 34.60
C ASN A 964 7.74 -47.53 35.39
N ASP A 965 8.02 -46.39 34.74
CA ASP A 965 8.52 -45.19 35.45
C ASP A 965 7.41 -44.60 36.33
N PRO A 966 7.60 -44.44 37.65
CA PRO A 966 6.58 -43.91 38.55
C PRO A 966 6.03 -42.53 38.13
N ARG A 967 6.85 -41.71 37.47
CA ARG A 967 6.47 -40.36 37.01
C ARG A 967 5.45 -40.39 35.87
N ILE A 968 5.38 -41.51 35.13
CA ILE A 968 4.41 -41.73 34.06
C ILE A 968 3.29 -42.62 34.57
N CYS A 969 3.64 -43.82 35.05
CA CYS A 969 2.64 -44.84 35.27
C CYS A 969 1.64 -44.45 36.37
N ASP A 970 2.02 -43.67 37.38
CA ASP A 970 1.07 -43.22 38.42
C ASP A 970 0.05 -42.19 37.92
N CYS A 971 0.30 -41.59 36.75
CA CYS A 971 -0.59 -40.68 36.06
C CYS A 971 -1.53 -41.39 35.06
N LEU A 972 -1.38 -42.71 34.87
CA LEU A 972 -2.14 -43.50 33.90
C LEU A 972 -3.05 -44.52 34.60
N SER A 973 -4.27 -44.70 34.10
CA SER A 973 -5.22 -45.69 34.60
C SER A 973 -5.21 -47.01 33.81
N GLY A 974 -4.89 -46.95 32.51
CA GLY A 974 -5.08 -48.07 31.57
C GLY A 974 -4.01 -49.16 31.60
N PRO A 975 -2.70 -48.84 31.55
CA PRO A 975 -1.65 -49.86 31.44
C PRO A 975 -1.58 -50.79 32.68
N PRO A 976 -1.43 -52.12 32.50
CA PRO A 976 -1.15 -53.04 33.61
C PRO A 976 0.14 -52.69 34.35
N TYR A 977 0.18 -53.00 35.65
CA TYR A 977 1.38 -52.79 36.46
C TYR A 977 1.75 -54.07 37.25
N PRO A 978 3.01 -54.56 37.16
CA PRO A 978 4.09 -54.07 36.31
C PRO A 978 3.81 -54.26 34.80
N TYR A 979 4.32 -53.35 33.98
CA TYR A 979 4.15 -53.43 32.52
C TYR A 979 5.23 -54.35 31.92
N THR A 980 4.83 -55.38 31.19
CA THR A 980 5.75 -56.39 30.64
C THR A 980 5.96 -56.19 29.15
N LEU A 981 6.96 -56.89 28.58
CA LEU A 981 7.18 -56.88 27.13
C LEU A 981 5.98 -57.43 26.36
N GLU A 982 5.34 -58.49 26.87
CA GLU A 982 4.12 -59.06 26.30
C GLU A 982 2.98 -58.03 26.24
N HIS A 983 2.82 -57.20 27.28
CA HIS A 983 1.86 -56.09 27.26
C HIS A 983 2.23 -55.04 26.20
N ALA A 984 3.51 -54.69 26.08
CA ALA A 984 4.00 -53.74 25.09
C ALA A 984 3.76 -54.23 23.65
N GLU A 985 4.10 -55.48 23.35
CA GLU A 985 3.91 -56.10 22.05
C GLU A 985 2.42 -56.22 21.68
N PHE A 986 1.57 -56.60 22.65
CA PHE A 986 0.13 -56.65 22.46
C PHE A 986 -0.44 -55.26 22.12
N TRP A 987 -0.06 -54.24 22.90
CA TRP A 987 -0.50 -52.86 22.69
C TRP A 987 -0.04 -52.31 21.34
N LEU A 988 1.25 -52.46 21.02
CA LEU A 988 1.85 -52.00 19.77
C LEU A 988 1.16 -52.64 18.56
N LYS A 989 0.92 -53.95 18.60
CA LYS A 989 0.21 -54.67 17.54
C LYS A 989 -1.18 -54.10 17.29
N MET A 990 -1.91 -53.75 18.37
CA MET A 990 -3.23 -53.16 18.28
C MET A 990 -3.16 -51.76 17.64
N ILE A 991 -2.39 -50.84 18.21
CA ILE A 991 -2.36 -49.44 17.74
C ILE A 991 -1.74 -49.31 16.34
N LYS A 992 -0.77 -50.17 16.01
CA LYS A 992 -0.19 -50.23 14.68
C LYS A 992 -1.21 -50.68 13.65
N SER A 993 -2.10 -51.61 14.00
CA SER A 993 -3.16 -52.02 13.07
C SER A 993 -4.13 -50.88 12.71
N PHE A 994 -4.43 -49.98 13.65
CA PHE A 994 -5.25 -48.79 13.39
C PHE A 994 -4.51 -47.79 12.50
N SER A 995 -3.25 -47.49 12.84
CA SER A 995 -2.37 -46.61 12.06
C SER A 995 -2.20 -47.11 10.62
N ASP A 996 -1.86 -48.39 10.43
CA ASP A 996 -1.68 -49.02 9.13
C ASP A 996 -3.00 -49.11 8.35
N GLY A 997 -4.12 -49.23 9.06
CA GLY A 997 -5.48 -49.18 8.49
C GLY A 997 -5.77 -47.83 7.84
N VAL A 998 -5.53 -46.73 8.55
CA VAL A 998 -5.70 -45.38 8.01
C VAL A 998 -4.75 -45.13 6.84
N LEU A 999 -3.48 -45.49 6.96
CA LEU A 999 -2.52 -45.30 5.86
C LEU A 999 -2.95 -46.04 4.59
N ARG A 1000 -3.50 -47.25 4.72
CA ARG A 1000 -4.05 -48.00 3.58
C ARG A 1000 -5.27 -47.31 2.98
N GLU A 1001 -6.18 -46.81 3.83
CA GLU A 1001 -7.35 -46.05 3.40
C GLU A 1001 -6.97 -44.77 2.62
N LEU A 1002 -5.90 -44.09 3.06
CA LEU A 1002 -5.34 -42.91 2.37
C LEU A 1002 -4.65 -43.30 1.06
N GLU A 1003 -3.98 -44.44 0.99
CA GLU A 1003 -3.35 -44.94 -0.23
C GLU A 1003 -4.38 -45.38 -1.28
N GLU A 1004 -5.48 -46.02 -0.86
CA GLU A 1004 -6.62 -46.33 -1.73
C GLU A 1004 -7.28 -45.06 -2.32
N GLY A 1005 -7.17 -43.94 -1.62
CA GLY A 1005 -7.66 -42.63 -2.06
C GLY A 1005 -6.67 -41.82 -2.89
N ARG A 1006 -5.49 -42.33 -3.23
CA ARG A 1006 -4.37 -41.54 -3.79
C ARG A 1006 -4.72 -40.72 -5.04
N ASP A 1007 -5.63 -41.22 -5.87
CA ASP A 1007 -5.99 -40.58 -7.13
C ASP A 1007 -7.05 -39.49 -6.95
N LYS A 1008 -7.59 -39.34 -5.73
CA LYS A 1008 -8.60 -38.31 -5.41
C LYS A 1008 -7.92 -37.03 -4.93
N PRO A 1009 -8.24 -35.87 -5.51
CA PRO A 1009 -7.64 -34.60 -5.10
C PRO A 1009 -8.16 -34.09 -3.76
N GLU A 1010 -9.39 -34.40 -3.37
CA GLU A 1010 -9.96 -33.96 -2.09
C GLU A 1010 -9.50 -34.85 -0.93
N PRO A 1011 -8.97 -34.26 0.18
CA PRO A 1011 -8.61 -35.02 1.37
C PRO A 1011 -9.80 -35.77 1.97
N LYS A 1012 -9.65 -37.09 2.13
CA LYS A 1012 -10.67 -37.95 2.75
C LYS A 1012 -10.75 -37.68 4.26
N THR A 1013 -11.98 -37.62 4.76
CA THR A 1013 -12.25 -37.71 6.20
C THR A 1013 -12.07 -39.15 6.67
N VAL A 1014 -11.22 -39.36 7.68
CA VAL A 1014 -10.83 -40.67 8.20
C VAL A 1014 -11.22 -40.81 9.67
N GLY A 1015 -11.34 -42.05 10.13
CA GLY A 1015 -11.79 -42.35 11.50
C GLY A 1015 -10.71 -42.29 12.58
N ASP A 1016 -9.44 -42.13 12.22
CA ASP A 1016 -8.31 -42.16 13.17
C ASP A 1016 -7.10 -41.36 12.61
N CYS A 1017 -6.04 -41.22 13.42
CA CYS A 1017 -4.79 -40.56 13.04
C CYS A 1017 -3.68 -41.59 12.74
N PRO A 1018 -3.02 -41.52 11.57
CA PRO A 1018 -1.96 -42.46 11.20
C PRO A 1018 -0.63 -42.16 11.89
N VAL A 1019 -0.55 -41.09 12.68
CA VAL A 1019 0.64 -40.72 13.45
C VAL A 1019 0.25 -40.41 14.89
N ARG A 1020 1.05 -40.90 15.84
CA ARG A 1020 0.78 -40.75 17.29
C ARG A 1020 2.02 -40.75 18.16
N TYR A 1021 3.09 -41.40 17.72
CA TYR A 1021 4.31 -41.52 18.50
C TYR A 1021 5.18 -40.28 18.35
N ILE A 1022 5.46 -39.64 19.47
CA ILE A 1022 6.28 -38.44 19.56
C ILE A 1022 7.74 -38.87 19.53
N ARG A 1023 8.51 -38.27 18.62
CA ARG A 1023 9.93 -38.56 18.43
C ARG A 1023 10.77 -37.31 18.35
N GLU A 1024 11.96 -37.34 18.93
CA GLU A 1024 12.96 -36.26 18.79
C GLU A 1024 13.99 -36.63 17.73
N VAL A 1025 14.10 -35.80 16.70
CA VAL A 1025 15.07 -35.94 15.61
C VAL A 1025 16.43 -35.44 16.10
N GLN A 1026 17.45 -36.27 15.93
CA GLN A 1026 18.84 -36.00 16.28
C GLN A 1026 19.59 -35.30 15.13
N GLU A 1027 20.77 -34.75 15.43
CA GLU A 1027 21.59 -34.02 14.44
C GLU A 1027 22.01 -34.87 13.23
N ASP A 1028 22.19 -36.18 13.43
CA ASP A 1028 22.53 -37.14 12.36
C ASP A 1028 21.32 -37.58 11.52
N GLY A 1029 20.12 -37.07 11.86
CA GLY A 1029 18.85 -37.38 11.20
C GLY A 1029 18.19 -38.68 11.68
N THR A 1030 18.75 -39.36 12.69
CA THR A 1030 18.04 -40.43 13.40
C THR A 1030 16.97 -39.84 14.34
N ASP A 1031 16.06 -40.68 14.84
CA ASP A 1031 15.02 -40.26 15.77
C ASP A 1031 14.95 -41.16 17.00
N ILE A 1032 14.50 -40.60 18.12
CA ILE A 1032 14.29 -41.34 19.37
C ILE A 1032 12.83 -41.25 19.81
N PHE A 1033 12.25 -42.36 20.24
CA PHE A 1033 10.88 -42.41 20.76
C PHE A 1033 10.80 -41.78 22.16
N ILE A 1034 9.94 -40.78 22.33
CA ILE A 1034 9.84 -39.99 23.56
C ILE A 1034 8.41 -39.83 24.10
N GLY A 1035 7.37 -40.37 23.46
CA GLY A 1035 6.01 -40.26 23.99
C GLY A 1035 4.92 -40.69 23.02
N ASP A 1036 3.68 -40.67 23.47
CA ASP A 1036 2.50 -41.06 22.69
C ASP A 1036 1.38 -40.03 22.89
N ALA A 1037 0.62 -39.76 21.83
CA ALA A 1037 -0.44 -38.78 21.78
C ALA A 1037 -1.51 -39.24 20.76
N SER A 1038 -2.70 -39.59 21.23
CA SER A 1038 -3.73 -40.18 20.36
C SER A 1038 -5.14 -39.72 20.65
N PHE A 1039 -5.91 -39.47 19.58
CA PHE A 1039 -7.36 -39.37 19.64
C PHE A 1039 -7.97 -40.76 19.75
N VAL A 1040 -9.01 -40.89 20.57
CA VAL A 1040 -9.85 -42.09 20.62
C VAL A 1040 -11.30 -41.66 20.74
N ARG A 1041 -12.25 -42.48 20.31
CA ARG A 1041 -13.65 -42.26 20.69
C ARG A 1041 -13.78 -42.43 22.20
N SER A 1042 -14.58 -41.59 22.83
CA SER A 1042 -14.69 -41.56 24.30
C SER A 1042 -15.08 -42.93 24.86
N ILE A 1043 -14.35 -43.36 25.88
CA ILE A 1043 -14.54 -44.61 26.64
C ILE A 1043 -15.10 -44.35 28.05
N SER A 1044 -15.70 -43.17 28.23
CA SER A 1044 -16.24 -42.68 29.50
C SER A 1044 -17.77 -42.63 29.45
N GLY A 1045 -18.39 -43.72 29.00
CA GLY A 1045 -19.84 -43.81 28.82
C GLY A 1045 -20.63 -43.57 30.10
N GLU A 1046 -20.02 -43.81 31.26
CA GLU A 1046 -20.62 -43.57 32.57
C GLU A 1046 -20.92 -42.08 32.83
N LEU A 1047 -20.25 -41.17 32.10
CA LEU A 1047 -20.44 -39.72 32.20
C LEU A 1047 -21.30 -39.13 31.07
N MET A 1048 -21.71 -39.95 30.09
CA MET A 1048 -22.41 -39.53 28.86
C MET A 1048 -23.94 -39.52 29.02
N GLY A 1049 -24.46 -39.45 30.25
CA GLY A 1049 -25.88 -39.54 30.53
C GLY A 1049 -26.70 -38.29 30.18
N PRO A 1050 -28.03 -38.43 30.04
CA PRO A 1050 -28.93 -37.30 29.76
C PRO A 1050 -28.99 -36.30 30.93
N GLU A 1051 -28.66 -36.75 32.14
CA GLU A 1051 -28.55 -35.90 33.33
C GLU A 1051 -27.23 -35.10 33.37
N GLY A 1052 -26.37 -35.25 32.36
CA GLY A 1052 -25.10 -34.57 32.24
C GLY A 1052 -23.95 -35.27 32.97
N PRO A 1053 -22.73 -34.71 32.87
CA PRO A 1053 -21.50 -35.33 33.33
C PRO A 1053 -21.29 -35.31 34.85
N GLU A 1054 -22.18 -34.65 35.60
CA GLU A 1054 -22.13 -34.61 37.07
C GLU A 1054 -22.68 -35.89 37.72
N LYS A 1055 -23.45 -36.69 36.99
CA LYS A 1055 -24.01 -37.94 37.51
C LYS A 1055 -23.40 -39.14 36.81
N ILE A 1056 -22.81 -40.04 37.61
CA ILE A 1056 -22.18 -41.26 37.13
C ILE A 1056 -23.24 -42.36 36.95
N ASP A 1057 -23.25 -43.00 35.78
CA ASP A 1057 -24.14 -44.10 35.43
C ASP A 1057 -23.36 -45.28 34.86
N TRP A 1058 -22.87 -46.13 35.76
CA TRP A 1058 -22.09 -47.32 35.42
C TRP A 1058 -22.91 -48.37 34.65
N GLU A 1059 -24.24 -48.43 34.84
CA GLU A 1059 -25.08 -49.45 34.20
C GLU A 1059 -25.17 -49.24 32.69
N ASN A 1060 -25.22 -47.98 32.22
CA ASN A 1060 -25.32 -47.67 30.79
C ASN A 1060 -23.98 -47.33 30.12
N LYS A 1061 -22.86 -47.46 30.82
CA LYS A 1061 -21.51 -47.12 30.30
C LYS A 1061 -21.24 -47.76 28.94
N GLN A 1062 -21.30 -49.08 28.87
CA GLN A 1062 -20.98 -49.83 27.66
C GLN A 1062 -21.94 -49.49 26.50
N LYS A 1063 -23.24 -49.38 26.79
CA LYS A 1063 -24.25 -49.03 25.78
C LYS A 1063 -23.94 -47.68 25.13
N ARG A 1064 -23.57 -46.67 25.91
CA ARG A 1064 -23.27 -45.32 25.39
C ARG A 1064 -21.97 -45.25 24.61
N GLU A 1065 -20.96 -46.02 25.02
CA GLU A 1065 -19.72 -46.18 24.25
C GLU A 1065 -19.99 -46.83 22.89
N GLU A 1066 -20.81 -47.88 22.87
CA GLU A 1066 -21.24 -48.53 21.62
C GLU A 1066 -22.06 -47.59 20.73
N GLU A 1067 -22.96 -46.79 21.31
CA GLU A 1067 -23.72 -45.76 20.59
C GLU A 1067 -22.79 -44.71 19.96
N ASN A 1068 -21.80 -44.21 20.72
CA ASN A 1068 -20.79 -43.28 20.20
C ASN A 1068 -19.90 -43.91 19.13
N ASN A 1069 -19.55 -45.19 19.26
CA ASN A 1069 -18.74 -45.93 18.27
C ASN A 1069 -19.49 -46.22 16.97
N LYS A 1070 -20.83 -46.33 17.01
CA LYS A 1070 -21.67 -46.54 15.82
C LYS A 1070 -21.84 -45.29 14.95
N LEU A 1071 -21.54 -44.10 15.47
CA LEU A 1071 -21.64 -42.86 14.70
C LEU A 1071 -20.68 -42.88 13.50
N PRO A 1072 -21.14 -42.50 12.29
CA PRO A 1072 -20.33 -42.57 11.08
C PRO A 1072 -19.12 -41.63 11.15
N VAL A 1073 -18.03 -41.99 10.48
CA VAL A 1073 -16.82 -41.15 10.39
C VAL A 1073 -17.20 -39.75 9.91
N GLY A 1074 -16.73 -38.73 10.63
CA GLY A 1074 -17.01 -37.33 10.35
C GLY A 1074 -18.27 -36.75 11.01
N ASP A 1075 -19.07 -37.56 11.71
CA ASP A 1075 -20.26 -37.06 12.42
C ASP A 1075 -19.86 -36.09 13.55
N PRO A 1076 -20.40 -34.86 13.57
CA PRO A 1076 -20.03 -33.84 14.56
C PRO A 1076 -20.44 -34.21 15.99
N ASN A 1077 -21.33 -35.19 16.18
CA ASN A 1077 -21.78 -35.65 17.49
C ASN A 1077 -20.85 -36.70 18.10
N ILE A 1078 -19.83 -37.19 17.37
CA ILE A 1078 -18.84 -38.09 17.95
C ILE A 1078 -18.18 -37.37 19.11
N LEU A 1079 -18.27 -37.99 20.29
CA LEU A 1079 -17.51 -37.55 21.44
C LEU A 1079 -16.14 -38.21 21.41
N TRP A 1080 -15.11 -37.39 21.18
CA TRP A 1080 -13.72 -37.82 21.20
C TRP A 1080 -13.14 -37.73 22.62
N SER A 1081 -12.02 -38.41 22.82
CA SER A 1081 -11.13 -38.29 23.97
C SER A 1081 -9.68 -38.30 23.48
N PHE A 1082 -8.75 -38.03 24.40
CA PHE A 1082 -7.33 -37.94 24.11
C PHE A 1082 -6.55 -38.65 25.21
N GLY A 1083 -5.60 -39.50 24.81
CA GLY A 1083 -4.66 -40.15 25.71
C GLY A 1083 -3.23 -39.75 25.36
N ASP A 1084 -2.42 -39.49 26.40
CA ASP A 1084 -1.06 -39.00 26.22
C ASP A 1084 -0.09 -39.46 27.31
N PHE A 1085 1.18 -39.60 26.93
CA PHE A 1085 2.30 -39.57 27.87
C PHE A 1085 3.57 -39.05 27.18
N LEU A 1086 4.49 -38.51 27.98
CA LEU A 1086 5.80 -38.04 27.50
C LEU A 1086 6.90 -38.59 28.41
N ALA A 1087 8.07 -38.86 27.84
CA ALA A 1087 9.26 -39.29 28.55
C ALA A 1087 9.63 -38.26 29.65
N PRO A 1088 10.04 -38.70 30.85
CA PRO A 1088 10.29 -37.77 31.96
C PRO A 1088 11.42 -36.77 31.69
N SER A 1089 12.40 -37.15 30.85
CA SER A 1089 13.47 -36.28 30.37
C SER A 1089 12.98 -35.08 29.55
N HIS A 1090 11.75 -35.13 29.03
CA HIS A 1090 11.17 -34.14 28.13
C HIS A 1090 9.99 -33.38 28.75
N HIS A 1091 9.68 -33.62 30.02
CA HIS A 1091 8.64 -32.92 30.76
C HIS A 1091 8.95 -31.42 30.91
N ARG A 1092 7.90 -30.61 31.13
CA ARG A 1092 7.98 -29.16 31.37
C ARG A 1092 8.62 -28.32 30.25
N ARG A 1093 8.76 -28.88 29.05
CA ARG A 1093 9.27 -28.18 27.86
C ARG A 1093 8.17 -27.67 26.92
N GLY A 1094 6.89 -27.86 27.24
CA GLY A 1094 5.77 -27.49 26.36
C GLY A 1094 5.51 -28.45 25.19
N ILE A 1095 6.32 -29.50 25.03
CA ILE A 1095 6.24 -30.47 23.92
C ILE A 1095 4.85 -31.11 23.80
N MET A 1096 4.26 -31.60 24.90
CA MET A 1096 2.93 -32.24 24.83
C MET A 1096 1.80 -31.25 24.54
N THR A 1097 1.91 -30.01 25.04
CA THR A 1097 0.97 -28.93 24.69
C THR A 1097 0.98 -28.67 23.19
N ASP A 1098 2.18 -28.64 22.59
CA ASP A 1098 2.39 -28.44 21.16
C ASP A 1098 1.98 -29.69 20.34
N ALA A 1099 2.24 -30.90 20.83
CA ALA A 1099 1.84 -32.15 20.19
C ALA A 1099 0.31 -32.27 20.08
N PHE A 1100 -0.41 -32.00 21.17
CA PHE A 1100 -1.87 -31.94 21.15
C PHE A 1100 -2.38 -30.87 20.18
N ALA A 1101 -1.86 -29.64 20.27
CA ALA A 1101 -2.28 -28.54 19.40
C ALA A 1101 -2.05 -28.86 17.92
N THR A 1102 -0.89 -29.43 17.60
CA THR A 1102 -0.52 -29.83 16.24
C THR A 1102 -1.47 -30.92 15.74
N LEU A 1103 -1.66 -32.01 16.50
CA LEU A 1103 -2.59 -33.08 16.12
C LEU A 1103 -4.03 -32.56 15.93
N LEU A 1104 -4.53 -31.73 16.83
CA LEU A 1104 -5.91 -31.25 16.77
C LEU A 1104 -6.14 -30.36 15.54
N HIS A 1105 -5.24 -29.42 15.28
CA HIS A 1105 -5.43 -28.42 14.23
C HIS A 1105 -4.98 -28.89 12.84
N GLU A 1106 -3.96 -29.74 12.74
CA GLU A 1106 -3.47 -30.27 11.46
C GLU A 1106 -4.22 -31.55 11.01
N TRP A 1107 -4.73 -32.35 11.96
CA TRP A 1107 -5.37 -33.63 11.65
C TRP A 1107 -6.78 -33.77 12.22
N GLY A 1108 -6.97 -33.62 13.53
CA GLY A 1108 -8.25 -33.90 14.21
C GLY A 1108 -9.42 -33.11 13.63
N ILE A 1109 -9.27 -31.80 13.49
CA ILE A 1109 -10.30 -30.92 12.92
C ILE A 1109 -10.48 -31.16 11.39
N PRO A 1110 -9.44 -31.07 10.55
CA PRO A 1110 -9.62 -31.13 9.10
C PRO A 1110 -9.79 -32.55 8.53
N ARG A 1111 -9.19 -33.57 9.16
CA ARG A 1111 -9.16 -34.95 8.64
C ARG A 1111 -10.07 -35.91 9.39
N MET A 1112 -10.43 -35.64 10.64
CA MET A 1112 -11.36 -36.48 11.42
C MET A 1112 -12.69 -35.78 11.74
N ALA A 1113 -12.82 -34.50 11.39
CA ALA A 1113 -13.96 -33.64 11.72
C ALA A 1113 -14.29 -33.59 13.23
N ILE A 1114 -13.28 -33.61 14.09
CA ILE A 1114 -13.47 -33.52 15.55
C ILE A 1114 -14.14 -32.18 15.90
N ARG A 1115 -15.32 -32.24 16.53
CA ARG A 1115 -16.07 -31.06 17.00
C ARG A 1115 -16.24 -30.98 18.52
N ARG A 1116 -16.15 -32.11 19.21
CA ARG A 1116 -16.32 -32.19 20.66
C ARG A 1116 -15.40 -33.24 21.25
N MET A 1117 -14.79 -32.91 22.39
CA MET A 1117 -13.88 -33.81 23.08
C MET A 1117 -14.03 -33.72 24.60
N TRP A 1118 -14.05 -34.88 25.25
CA TRP A 1118 -13.95 -35.01 26.71
C TRP A 1118 -12.67 -35.76 27.06
N VAL A 1119 -11.90 -35.21 27.98
CA VAL A 1119 -10.69 -35.84 28.51
C VAL A 1119 -10.81 -35.97 30.01
N ILE A 1120 -10.33 -37.09 30.53
CA ILE A 1120 -10.27 -37.37 31.96
C ILE A 1120 -8.82 -37.36 32.38
N ALA A 1121 -8.51 -36.60 33.44
CA ALA A 1121 -7.19 -36.62 34.07
C ALA A 1121 -7.37 -36.83 35.57
N PHE A 1122 -6.47 -37.59 36.21
CA PHE A 1122 -6.43 -37.61 37.66
C PHE A 1122 -6.20 -36.19 38.19
N THR A 1123 -6.89 -35.83 39.27
CA THR A 1123 -6.72 -34.54 39.97
C THR A 1123 -5.26 -34.28 40.38
N THR A 1124 -4.48 -35.33 40.60
CA THR A 1124 -3.05 -35.26 40.91
C THR A 1124 -2.15 -35.13 39.67
N ASN A 1125 -2.65 -35.46 38.46
CA ASN A 1125 -1.94 -35.27 37.19
C ASN A 1125 -2.12 -33.81 36.70
N THR A 1126 -1.49 -32.89 37.44
CA THR A 1126 -1.50 -31.45 37.12
C THR A 1126 -0.84 -31.15 35.76
N GLY A 1127 0.03 -32.03 35.26
CA GLY A 1127 0.67 -31.92 33.95
C GLY A 1127 -0.34 -31.97 32.82
N SER A 1128 -1.10 -33.06 32.71
CA SER A 1128 -2.12 -33.20 31.64
C SER A 1128 -3.25 -32.19 31.80
N VAL A 1129 -3.69 -31.86 33.03
CA VAL A 1129 -4.69 -30.80 33.25
C VAL A 1129 -4.24 -29.47 32.65
N LYS A 1130 -2.97 -29.07 32.87
CA LYS A 1130 -2.42 -27.85 32.27
C LYS A 1130 -2.27 -27.94 30.75
N VAL A 1131 -1.88 -29.10 30.21
CA VAL A 1131 -1.82 -29.32 28.76
C VAL A 1131 -3.17 -29.06 28.11
N PHE A 1132 -4.24 -29.62 28.67
CA PHE A 1132 -5.59 -29.45 28.13
C PHE A 1132 -6.13 -28.02 28.33
N GLN A 1133 -5.95 -27.42 29.51
CA GLN A 1133 -6.37 -26.03 29.75
C GLN A 1133 -5.70 -25.04 28.80
N LYS A 1134 -4.40 -25.19 28.53
CA LYS A 1134 -3.67 -24.37 27.53
C LYS A 1134 -4.20 -24.56 26.11
N ASN A 1135 -4.80 -25.71 25.82
CA ASN A 1135 -5.44 -26.02 24.55
C ASN A 1135 -6.96 -25.75 24.55
N GLY A 1136 -7.43 -24.89 25.47
CA GLY A 1136 -8.81 -24.38 25.48
C GLY A 1136 -9.84 -25.32 26.13
N PHE A 1137 -9.40 -26.37 26.82
CA PHE A 1137 -10.33 -27.21 27.59
C PHE A 1137 -10.76 -26.50 28.88
N LYS A 1138 -12.02 -26.71 29.26
CA LYS A 1138 -12.57 -26.24 30.54
C LYS A 1138 -12.91 -27.43 31.41
N VAL A 1139 -12.56 -27.37 32.69
CA VAL A 1139 -13.02 -28.37 33.67
C VAL A 1139 -14.52 -28.21 33.83
N ILE A 1140 -15.28 -29.27 33.57
CA ILE A 1140 -16.75 -29.25 33.62
C ILE A 1140 -17.32 -30.12 34.75
N ALA A 1141 -16.54 -31.06 35.28
CA ALA A 1141 -16.91 -31.84 36.46
C ALA A 1141 -15.65 -32.36 37.19
N THR A 1142 -15.78 -32.62 38.49
CA THR A 1142 -14.76 -33.30 39.30
C THR A 1142 -15.42 -34.40 40.10
N HIS A 1143 -14.91 -35.62 39.99
CA HIS A 1143 -15.47 -36.80 40.66
C HIS A 1143 -14.45 -37.35 41.66
N GLU A 1144 -14.82 -37.41 42.93
CA GLU A 1144 -14.00 -37.99 43.97
C GLU A 1144 -14.06 -39.51 43.95
N ASN A 1145 -12.91 -40.17 44.14
CA ASN A 1145 -12.83 -41.64 44.18
C ASN A 1145 -13.55 -42.32 42.99
N HIS A 1146 -13.33 -41.81 41.77
CA HIS A 1146 -14.03 -42.27 40.56
C HIS A 1146 -13.44 -43.55 39.97
N HIS A 1147 -12.11 -43.66 39.93
CA HIS A 1147 -11.42 -44.72 39.21
C HIS A 1147 -10.41 -45.42 40.11
N GLU A 1148 -10.48 -46.75 40.18
CA GLU A 1148 -9.43 -47.56 40.80
C GLU A 1148 -8.26 -47.69 39.81
N ALA A 1149 -7.07 -47.25 40.21
CA ALA A 1149 -5.86 -47.42 39.43
C ALA A 1149 -4.76 -47.98 40.35
N LYS A 1150 -4.26 -49.17 39.98
CA LYS A 1150 -3.20 -49.89 40.73
C LYS A 1150 -3.52 -50.08 42.21
N GLY A 1151 -4.76 -50.49 42.51
CA GLY A 1151 -5.22 -50.76 43.89
C GLY A 1151 -5.49 -49.51 44.72
N LYS A 1152 -5.58 -48.31 44.10
CA LYS A 1152 -5.91 -47.05 44.79
C LYS A 1152 -7.07 -46.36 44.08
N MET A 1153 -8.06 -45.93 44.84
CA MET A 1153 -9.10 -45.03 44.34
C MET A 1153 -8.50 -43.65 44.05
N ARG A 1154 -8.80 -43.09 42.88
CA ARG A 1154 -8.32 -41.79 42.43
C ARG A 1154 -9.49 -40.89 42.02
N SER A 1155 -9.39 -39.62 42.39
CA SER A 1155 -10.31 -38.57 41.93
C SER A 1155 -9.89 -38.05 40.56
N ILE A 1156 -10.87 -37.70 39.72
CA ILE A 1156 -10.64 -37.23 38.35
C ILE A 1156 -11.22 -35.83 38.10
N HIS A 1157 -10.62 -35.10 37.17
CA HIS A 1157 -11.23 -33.98 36.47
C HIS A 1157 -11.72 -34.45 35.10
N LEU A 1158 -12.95 -34.07 34.76
CA LEU A 1158 -13.47 -34.13 33.40
C LEU A 1158 -13.32 -32.76 32.76
N LEU A 1159 -12.62 -32.69 31.63
CA LEU A 1159 -12.44 -31.47 30.87
C LEU A 1159 -13.09 -31.58 29.49
N GLU A 1160 -13.75 -30.51 29.06
CA GLU A 1160 -14.43 -30.44 27.76
C GLU A 1160 -13.76 -29.41 26.85
N TRP A 1161 -13.65 -29.78 25.58
CA TRP A 1161 -13.34 -28.91 24.47
C TRP A 1161 -14.46 -28.98 23.43
N LYS A 1162 -14.82 -27.82 22.89
CA LYS A 1162 -15.83 -27.65 21.85
C LYS A 1162 -15.28 -26.79 20.74
N TYR A 1163 -15.53 -27.18 19.50
CA TYR A 1163 -15.17 -26.40 18.33
C TYR A 1163 -15.97 -25.09 18.31
N GLY A 1164 -15.29 -23.96 18.12
CA GLY A 1164 -15.92 -22.64 17.98
C GLY A 1164 -16.15 -21.86 19.28
N THR A 1165 -15.95 -22.44 20.45
CA THR A 1165 -15.94 -21.68 21.72
C THR A 1165 -14.54 -21.09 21.97
N LYS A 1166 -14.42 -19.75 21.95
CA LYS A 1166 -13.23 -19.03 22.44
C LYS A 1166 -13.31 -18.81 23.95
#